data_AF-O02810-F1
#
_entry.id   AF-O02810-F1
#
_cell.length_a   1.000
_cell.length_b   1.000
_cell.length_c   1.000
_cell.angle_alpha   90.00
_cell.angle_beta   90.00
_cell.angle_gamma   90.00
#
_symmetry.space_group_name_H-M   'P 1'
#
loop_
_entity.id
_entity.type
_entity.pdbx_description
1 polymer ?
#
loop_
_entity_poly.entity_id
_entity_poly.type
_entity_poly.pdbx_seq_one_letter_code
_entity_poly.pdbx_strand_id
1 'polypeptide(L)'
;MGDTIVEPAPLKPTSEPAPGPPGNNGGSLLSVITEGVGELSVIDPEVAQKACQEVLEKVKLLHGGVAISSRGTPLELVNGDGVDSEIRCLDDPPAQIREEEDEMGATVASGTAKGARRRRQNNSAKQSWLLRLFESKLFDISMAISYLYNSKEPGVQAYIGNRLFCFRNEDVDFYLPQLLNMYIHMDEDVGDAIKPYIVHRCRQSINFSLQCALLLGAYSSDMHISTQRHSRGTKLRKLILSDELKPAHRKRELPSLSPAPDTGLSPSKRTHQRSKSDATASISLSSNLKRTASNPKVENEDEELSSSTESIDNSFSSPVRLAPEREFIKSLMAIGKRLATLPTKEQKTQRLISELSLLNHKLPARVWLPTAGFDHHVVRVPHTQAVVLNSKDKAPYLIYVEVLECENFDTTSVPARIPENRIRSTRSVENLPECGITHEQRAGSFSTVPNYDNDDEAWSVDDIGELQVELPEVHTNSCDNISQFSVDSITSQESKEPVFIAAGDIRRRLSEQLAHTPTAFKRDPEDPSAVALKEPWQEKVRRIREGSPYGHLPNWRLLSVIVKCGDDLRQELLAFQVLKQLQSIWEQERVPLWIKPYKILVISADSGMIEPVVNAVSIHQVKKQSQLSLLDYFLQEHGSYTTEAFLSAQRNFVQSCAGYCLGCYLLQVKDRHNGNILLDAEGHIIHIDFGFILSSSPRNLGFETSAFKLTTEFVDVMGGLDGDMFNYYKMLMLQGLIAARKHMDKVVQIVEIMQQGSQLPCFHGSSTIRNLKERFHMSMTEEQLQLLVEQMVDGSMRSITTKLYDGFQYLTNGIM
;
A
#
# COMPACT_ATOMS: atom_id res chain seq x y z
N MET A 1 -55.38 33.37 12.03
CA MET A 1 -56.44 34.36 11.76
C MET A 1 -56.34 34.70 10.28
N GLY A 2 -57.38 34.44 9.47
CA GLY A 2 -57.40 34.65 8.00
C GLY A 2 -56.49 33.66 7.26
N ASP A 3 -56.96 32.60 6.58
CA ASP A 3 -57.86 32.54 5.41
C ASP A 3 -57.21 33.15 4.14
N THR A 4 -57.06 32.44 3.02
CA THR A 4 -58.13 31.72 2.29
C THR A 4 -57.64 30.52 1.47
N ILE A 5 -58.57 29.63 1.11
CA ILE A 5 -58.42 28.34 0.38
C ILE A 5 -59.13 28.43 -0.99
N VAL A 6 -58.83 27.55 -1.97
CA VAL A 6 -59.79 26.78 -2.82
C VAL A 6 -59.07 25.91 -3.88
N GLU A 7 -59.61 24.71 -4.12
CA GLU A 7 -59.09 23.58 -4.93
C GLU A 7 -59.80 23.38 -6.32
N PRO A 8 -59.35 22.43 -7.18
CA PRO A 8 -59.80 22.25 -8.59
C PRO A 8 -60.78 21.08 -8.86
N ALA A 9 -61.28 20.93 -10.10
CA ALA A 9 -61.94 19.70 -10.60
C ALA A 9 -61.91 19.53 -12.17
N PRO A 10 -62.01 18.30 -12.76
CA PRO A 10 -61.77 18.02 -14.19
C PRO A 10 -62.93 17.35 -14.98
N LEU A 11 -62.84 17.25 -16.33
CA LEU A 11 -63.74 16.44 -17.21
C LEU A 11 -63.03 15.80 -18.45
N LYS A 12 -63.66 14.75 -19.02
CA LYS A 12 -63.31 13.84 -20.16
C LYS A 12 -64.64 13.54 -20.95
N PRO A 13 -64.83 12.64 -21.96
CA PRO A 13 -63.95 11.76 -22.80
C PRO A 13 -64.38 11.56 -24.32
N THR A 14 -63.92 10.45 -24.97
CA THR A 14 -64.52 9.60 -26.07
C THR A 14 -64.36 9.86 -27.60
N SER A 15 -63.72 8.90 -28.33
CA SER A 15 -64.23 8.10 -29.50
C SER A 15 -63.16 7.17 -30.16
N GLU A 16 -63.56 6.12 -30.92
CA GLU A 16 -62.79 4.92 -31.40
C GLU A 16 -62.88 4.69 -32.97
N PRO A 17 -62.63 3.50 -33.61
CA PRO A 17 -61.35 2.76 -33.86
C PRO A 17 -61.11 2.15 -35.31
N ALA A 18 -59.95 1.47 -35.52
CA ALA A 18 -59.67 0.27 -36.39
C ALA A 18 -59.46 0.41 -37.95
N PRO A 19 -58.97 -0.62 -38.71
CA PRO A 19 -57.72 -1.45 -38.56
C PRO A 19 -56.96 -1.83 -39.89
N GLY A 20 -55.73 -2.41 -39.82
CA GLY A 20 -55.23 -3.45 -40.78
C GLY A 20 -54.01 -3.15 -41.74
N PRO A 21 -52.96 -4.01 -41.80
CA PRO A 21 -51.72 -3.88 -42.66
C PRO A 21 -51.66 -4.97 -43.78
N PRO A 22 -50.51 -5.40 -44.43
CA PRO A 22 -49.07 -5.01 -44.33
C PRO A 22 -48.26 -4.90 -45.67
N GLY A 23 -46.95 -4.57 -45.62
CA GLY A 23 -46.02 -4.90 -46.72
C GLY A 23 -44.64 -4.20 -46.82
N ASN A 24 -43.57 -5.01 -46.63
CA ASN A 24 -42.24 -4.96 -47.28
C ASN A 24 -41.04 -4.16 -46.70
N ASN A 25 -39.89 -4.84 -46.75
CA ASN A 25 -38.56 -4.60 -46.17
C ASN A 25 -37.80 -3.32 -46.59
N GLY A 26 -36.91 -2.82 -45.71
CA GLY A 26 -35.91 -1.80 -46.06
C GLY A 26 -34.96 -1.32 -44.94
N GLY A 27 -34.03 -2.18 -44.51
CA GLY A 27 -32.73 -1.82 -43.91
C GLY A 27 -32.60 -0.74 -42.81
N SER A 28 -32.45 -1.17 -41.55
CA SER A 28 -31.57 -0.50 -40.57
C SER A 28 -31.08 -1.52 -39.54
N LEU A 29 -29.79 -1.48 -39.22
CA LEU A 29 -29.09 -2.48 -38.40
C LEU A 29 -28.43 -1.78 -37.21
N LEU A 30 -29.15 -1.69 -36.09
CA LEU A 30 -28.66 -1.47 -34.72
C LEU A 30 -29.86 -1.48 -33.76
N SER A 31 -30.34 -2.67 -33.40
CA SER A 31 -31.41 -2.85 -32.42
C SER A 31 -30.84 -3.01 -31.01
N VAL A 32 -31.13 -2.02 -30.16
CA VAL A 32 -31.44 -2.14 -28.73
C VAL A 32 -31.26 -3.54 -28.11
N ILE A 33 -30.34 -3.64 -27.14
CA ILE A 33 -30.43 -4.62 -26.04
C ILE A 33 -30.59 -3.82 -24.75
N THR A 34 -31.84 -3.58 -24.36
CA THR A 34 -32.20 -3.26 -22.97
C THR A 34 -32.40 -4.58 -22.23
N GLU A 35 -31.35 -5.11 -21.61
CA GLU A 35 -31.52 -6.16 -20.61
C GLU A 35 -32.07 -5.54 -19.33
N GLY A 36 -33.35 -5.80 -19.08
CA GLY A 36 -34.05 -5.32 -17.91
C GLY A 36 -33.62 -6.02 -16.63
N VAL A 37 -33.88 -5.34 -15.52
CA VAL A 37 -33.79 -5.87 -14.15
C VAL A 37 -34.44 -7.26 -14.07
N GLY A 38 -33.63 -8.28 -13.83
CA GLY A 38 -34.06 -9.64 -13.48
C GLY A 38 -33.51 -10.01 -12.12
N GLU A 39 -34.39 -10.44 -11.21
CA GLU A 39 -33.97 -11.04 -9.94
C GLU A 39 -33.00 -12.19 -10.22
N LEU A 40 -31.86 -12.23 -9.51
CA LEU A 40 -30.96 -13.37 -9.54
C LEU A 40 -31.74 -14.59 -9.03
N SER A 41 -32.23 -15.40 -9.97
CA SER A 41 -33.02 -16.58 -9.70
C SER A 41 -32.28 -17.47 -8.71
N VAL A 42 -32.83 -17.60 -7.50
CA VAL A 42 -32.33 -18.53 -6.49
C VAL A 42 -32.17 -19.89 -7.14
N ILE A 43 -30.93 -20.38 -7.20
CA ILE A 43 -30.62 -21.66 -7.85
C ILE A 43 -31.48 -22.72 -7.17
N ASP A 44 -32.23 -23.48 -7.97
CA ASP A 44 -33.00 -24.63 -7.50
C ASP A 44 -32.07 -25.52 -6.64
N PRO A 45 -32.40 -25.76 -5.37
CA PRO A 45 -31.53 -26.49 -4.46
C PRO A 45 -31.19 -27.91 -4.96
N GLU A 46 -32.06 -28.57 -5.73
CA GLU A 46 -31.72 -29.86 -6.35
C GLU A 46 -30.65 -29.72 -7.45
N VAL A 47 -30.70 -28.65 -8.24
CA VAL A 47 -29.70 -28.35 -9.28
C VAL A 47 -28.37 -27.95 -8.65
N ALA A 48 -28.41 -27.16 -7.57
CA ALA A 48 -27.23 -26.85 -6.77
C ALA A 48 -26.61 -28.12 -6.18
N GLN A 49 -27.39 -28.94 -5.47
CA GLN A 49 -26.93 -30.17 -4.83
C GLN A 49 -26.33 -31.15 -5.85
N LYS A 50 -26.98 -31.35 -7.00
CA LYS A 50 -26.46 -32.22 -8.07
C LYS A 50 -25.14 -31.69 -8.65
N ALA A 51 -25.03 -30.38 -8.85
CA ALA A 51 -23.76 -29.78 -9.27
C ALA A 51 -22.67 -29.97 -8.21
N CYS A 52 -22.99 -29.81 -6.93
CA CYS A 52 -22.07 -30.06 -5.82
C CYS A 52 -21.63 -31.52 -5.75
N GLN A 53 -22.52 -32.46 -6.09
CA GLN A 53 -22.21 -33.88 -6.14
C GLN A 53 -21.27 -34.22 -7.31
N GLU A 54 -21.50 -33.66 -8.51
CA GLU A 54 -20.57 -33.77 -9.65
C GLU A 54 -19.20 -33.12 -9.37
N VAL A 55 -19.20 -31.96 -8.68
CA VAL A 55 -17.99 -31.29 -8.18
C VAL A 55 -17.24 -32.21 -7.21
N LEU A 56 -17.93 -32.79 -6.23
CA LEU A 56 -17.35 -33.72 -5.26
C LEU A 56 -16.83 -34.99 -5.92
N GLU A 57 -17.50 -35.51 -6.97
CA GLU A 57 -16.98 -36.63 -7.76
C GLU A 57 -15.71 -36.25 -8.53
N LYS A 58 -15.64 -35.06 -9.15
CA LYS A 58 -14.40 -34.55 -9.76
C LYS A 58 -13.27 -34.37 -8.75
N VAL A 59 -13.55 -33.80 -7.57
CA VAL A 59 -12.56 -33.63 -6.49
C VAL A 59 -12.09 -35.00 -5.97
N LYS A 60 -12.99 -35.97 -5.80
CA LYS A 60 -12.65 -37.36 -5.46
C LYS A 60 -11.84 -38.05 -6.55
N LEU A 61 -12.09 -37.79 -7.83
CA LEU A 61 -11.29 -38.30 -8.94
C LEU A 61 -9.87 -37.70 -8.97
N LEU A 62 -9.72 -36.43 -8.59
CA LEU A 62 -8.41 -35.77 -8.48
C LEU A 62 -7.59 -36.27 -7.27
N HIS A 63 -8.24 -36.57 -6.14
CA HIS A 63 -7.56 -37.06 -4.93
C HIS A 63 -7.46 -38.60 -4.86
N GLY A 64 -8.27 -39.33 -5.63
CA GLY A 64 -8.39 -40.80 -5.59
C GLY A 64 -7.20 -41.57 -6.18
N GLY A 65 -6.15 -40.88 -6.64
CA GLY A 65 -4.90 -41.49 -7.09
C GLY A 65 -4.00 -42.00 -5.96
N VAL A 66 -4.30 -41.69 -4.70
CA VAL A 66 -3.45 -42.06 -3.54
C VAL A 66 -4.26 -42.78 -2.46
N ALA A 67 -4.57 -44.04 -2.70
CA ALA A 67 -4.98 -44.98 -1.67
C ALA A 67 -4.50 -46.39 -1.99
N ILE A 68 -3.59 -46.93 -1.16
CA ILE A 68 -3.44 -48.34 -0.71
C ILE A 68 -1.98 -48.61 -0.27
N SER A 69 -1.86 -49.32 0.85
CA SER A 69 -0.68 -50.01 1.37
C SER A 69 0.48 -49.18 1.96
N SER A 70 0.59 -49.29 3.27
CA SER A 70 1.77 -49.00 4.08
C SER A 70 2.99 -49.86 3.71
N ARG A 71 4.09 -49.22 3.27
CA ARG A 71 5.50 -49.43 3.67
C ARG A 71 6.38 -48.65 2.68
N GLY A 72 7.31 -47.85 3.21
CA GLY A 72 8.01 -46.85 2.39
C GLY A 72 9.25 -47.37 1.69
N THR A 73 9.44 -46.91 0.45
CA THR A 73 10.75 -46.62 -0.16
C THR A 73 10.54 -45.47 -1.17
N PRO A 74 11.36 -44.41 -1.18
CA PRO A 74 11.20 -43.30 -2.13
C PRO A 74 11.85 -43.65 -3.48
N LEU A 75 11.32 -43.08 -4.57
CA LEU A 75 11.94 -43.09 -5.89
C LEU A 75 11.99 -41.66 -6.45
N GLU A 76 13.18 -41.28 -6.89
CA GLU A 76 13.51 -39.99 -7.50
C GLU A 76 12.91 -39.86 -8.91
N LEU A 77 12.81 -38.62 -9.43
CA LEU A 77 12.98 -38.32 -10.86
C LEU A 77 13.35 -36.84 -11.08
N VAL A 78 14.67 -36.61 -11.24
CA VAL A 78 15.34 -35.67 -12.17
C VAL A 78 15.00 -34.16 -12.16
N ASN A 79 16.05 -33.34 -11.95
CA ASN A 79 16.09 -31.90 -12.24
C ASN A 79 16.44 -31.60 -13.71
N GLY A 80 16.00 -30.44 -14.18
CA GLY A 80 16.62 -29.73 -15.30
C GLY A 80 16.52 -28.21 -15.07
N ASP A 81 17.66 -27.52 -15.03
CA ASP A 81 17.74 -26.06 -15.03
C ASP A 81 17.49 -25.51 -16.45
N GLY A 82 16.90 -24.31 -16.57
CA GLY A 82 16.66 -23.71 -17.89
C GLY A 82 15.80 -22.44 -17.88
N VAL A 83 16.49 -21.31 -17.72
CA VAL A 83 16.26 -19.96 -18.30
C VAL A 83 15.00 -19.74 -19.17
N ASP A 84 14.30 -18.63 -18.91
CA ASP A 84 13.34 -17.89 -19.74
C ASP A 84 12.28 -18.66 -20.54
N SER A 85 11.01 -18.49 -20.17
CA SER A 85 9.87 -18.63 -21.09
C SER A 85 8.64 -17.85 -20.64
N GLU A 86 8.07 -17.09 -21.58
CA GLU A 86 6.80 -16.37 -21.45
C GLU A 86 5.65 -17.29 -21.02
N ILE A 87 4.85 -16.89 -20.04
CA ILE A 87 3.54 -17.52 -19.81
C ILE A 87 2.58 -17.04 -20.91
N ARG A 88 2.66 -17.69 -22.08
CA ARG A 88 1.66 -17.54 -23.13
C ARG A 88 0.34 -18.15 -22.68
N CYS A 89 -0.67 -17.31 -22.48
CA CYS A 89 -2.05 -17.77 -22.53
C CYS A 89 -2.30 -18.32 -23.95
N LEU A 90 -2.64 -19.61 -24.04
CA LEU A 90 -2.99 -20.25 -25.30
C LEU A 90 -4.40 -19.82 -25.73
N ASP A 91 -4.47 -18.75 -26.51
CA ASP A 91 -5.58 -18.44 -27.39
C ASP A 91 -5.16 -18.76 -28.84
N ASP A 92 -5.75 -19.82 -29.42
CA ASP A 92 -6.23 -19.87 -30.80
C ASP A 92 -6.74 -21.29 -31.17
N PRO A 93 -7.91 -21.43 -31.81
CA PRO A 93 -8.34 -22.68 -32.46
C PRO A 93 -7.83 -22.74 -33.91
N PRO A 94 -7.22 -23.85 -34.38
CA PRO A 94 -6.73 -23.92 -35.75
C PRO A 94 -7.88 -24.13 -36.74
N ALA A 95 -8.10 -23.14 -37.61
CA ALA A 95 -8.96 -23.27 -38.78
C ALA A 95 -8.12 -23.16 -40.06
N GLN A 96 -7.93 -24.28 -40.75
CA GLN A 96 -7.65 -24.37 -42.19
C GLN A 96 -7.56 -25.85 -42.60
N ILE A 97 -8.60 -26.38 -43.25
CA ILE A 97 -8.48 -27.50 -44.18
C ILE A 97 -9.01 -26.98 -45.50
N ARG A 98 -8.19 -27.10 -46.53
CA ARG A 98 -8.45 -26.65 -47.90
C ARG A 98 -8.85 -27.87 -48.72
N GLU A 99 -9.86 -27.70 -49.56
CA GLU A 99 -10.34 -28.73 -50.48
C GLU A 99 -9.32 -28.91 -51.61
N GLU A 100 -9.00 -30.16 -51.96
CA GLU A 100 -8.50 -30.55 -53.28
C GLU A 100 -8.68 -32.08 -53.44
N GLU A 101 -9.14 -32.49 -54.61
CA GLU A 101 -9.52 -33.86 -54.98
C GLU A 101 -8.34 -34.58 -55.65
N ASP A 102 -8.15 -35.90 -55.45
CA ASP A 102 -7.94 -36.87 -56.55
C ASP A 102 -7.69 -38.33 -56.10
N GLU A 103 -7.78 -39.25 -57.08
CA GLU A 103 -8.03 -40.69 -56.92
C GLU A 103 -6.80 -41.63 -56.73
N MET A 104 -7.13 -42.88 -56.38
CA MET A 104 -6.48 -44.15 -56.79
C MET A 104 -5.14 -44.59 -56.19
N GLY A 105 -5.13 -45.78 -55.57
CA GLY A 105 -3.90 -46.55 -55.26
C GLY A 105 -4.07 -47.63 -54.19
N ALA A 106 -4.27 -48.89 -54.58
CA ALA A 106 -4.54 -50.00 -53.65
C ALA A 106 -3.27 -50.78 -53.23
N THR A 107 -3.22 -51.32 -51.99
CA THR A 107 -3.19 -52.78 -51.70
C THR A 107 -2.89 -53.15 -50.22
N VAL A 108 -3.81 -53.94 -49.62
CA VAL A 108 -3.65 -55.13 -48.72
C VAL A 108 -2.29 -55.28 -47.95
N ALA A 109 -2.22 -55.43 -46.61
CA ALA A 109 -2.76 -56.58 -45.86
C ALA A 109 -2.91 -56.45 -44.32
N SER A 110 -4.05 -56.94 -43.81
CA SER A 110 -4.24 -57.78 -42.59
C SER A 110 -3.47 -57.52 -41.26
N GLY A 111 -4.20 -57.09 -40.21
CA GLY A 111 -3.81 -57.25 -38.79
C GLY A 111 -4.85 -56.69 -37.80
N THR A 112 -5.48 -57.53 -36.98
CA THR A 112 -6.70 -57.18 -36.22
C THR A 112 -6.48 -56.59 -34.81
N ALA A 113 -7.05 -55.40 -34.55
CA ALA A 113 -7.48 -54.96 -33.22
C ALA A 113 -8.59 -53.87 -33.29
N LYS A 114 -9.87 -54.26 -33.18
CA LYS A 114 -11.01 -53.32 -33.10
C LYS A 114 -11.48 -53.15 -31.64
N GLY A 115 -11.67 -51.91 -31.19
CA GLY A 115 -12.53 -51.62 -30.03
C GLY A 115 -11.94 -50.76 -28.90
N ALA A 116 -11.72 -49.46 -29.14
CA ALA A 116 -11.46 -48.49 -28.04
C ALA A 116 -11.80 -47.02 -28.38
N ARG A 117 -11.64 -46.60 -29.66
CA ARG A 117 -11.45 -45.19 -30.01
C ARG A 117 -12.71 -44.29 -30.09
N ARG A 118 -13.92 -44.80 -29.80
CA ARG A 118 -15.19 -44.07 -30.03
C ARG A 118 -15.88 -43.47 -28.78
N ARG A 119 -15.33 -43.61 -27.57
CA ARG A 119 -16.02 -43.22 -26.31
C ARG A 119 -15.61 -41.86 -25.72
N ARG A 120 -14.72 -41.09 -26.37
CA ARG A 120 -14.10 -39.88 -25.77
C ARG A 120 -14.77 -38.54 -26.10
N GLN A 121 -15.74 -38.48 -27.02
CA GLN A 121 -16.29 -37.22 -27.55
C GLN A 121 -17.59 -36.70 -26.89
N ASN A 122 -18.13 -37.35 -25.85
CA ASN A 122 -19.50 -37.06 -25.37
C ASN A 122 -19.63 -36.74 -23.87
N ASN A 123 -18.57 -36.20 -23.24
CA ASN A 123 -18.55 -35.91 -21.79
C ASN A 123 -18.88 -34.45 -21.41
N SER A 124 -18.85 -33.48 -22.32
CA SER A 124 -19.18 -32.08 -22.00
C SER A 124 -20.67 -31.88 -21.67
N ALA A 125 -21.56 -32.61 -22.35
CA ALA A 125 -23.01 -32.54 -22.17
C ALA A 125 -23.52 -33.04 -20.80
N LYS A 126 -22.64 -33.58 -19.95
CA LYS A 126 -22.98 -34.08 -18.60
C LYS A 126 -22.55 -33.17 -17.46
N GLN A 127 -21.91 -32.03 -17.73
CA GLN A 127 -21.54 -31.09 -16.68
C GLN A 127 -22.71 -30.18 -16.33
N SER A 128 -23.08 -30.16 -15.06
CA SER A 128 -23.97 -29.17 -14.45
C SER A 128 -23.60 -27.73 -14.84
N TRP A 129 -24.62 -26.86 -14.88
CA TRP A 129 -24.44 -25.45 -15.25
C TRP A 129 -23.40 -24.73 -14.38
N LEU A 130 -23.38 -25.02 -13.07
CA LEU A 130 -22.42 -24.43 -12.12
C LEU A 130 -20.97 -24.86 -12.42
N LEU A 131 -20.74 -26.14 -12.77
CA LEU A 131 -19.43 -26.60 -13.24
C LEU A 131 -19.02 -25.91 -14.54
N ARG A 132 -19.95 -25.75 -15.49
CA ARG A 132 -19.68 -25.02 -16.74
C ARG A 132 -19.35 -23.55 -16.49
N LEU A 133 -19.98 -22.91 -15.51
CA LEU A 133 -19.64 -21.55 -15.07
C LEU A 133 -18.23 -21.50 -14.47
N PHE A 134 -17.92 -22.37 -13.52
CA PHE A 134 -16.62 -22.46 -12.87
C PHE A 134 -15.46 -22.87 -13.81
N GLU A 135 -15.77 -23.49 -14.95
CA GLU A 135 -14.81 -23.85 -16.01
C GLU A 135 -14.79 -22.83 -17.17
N SER A 136 -15.59 -21.75 -17.10
CA SER A 136 -15.66 -20.71 -18.13
C SER A 136 -14.58 -19.61 -17.97
N LYS A 137 -14.29 -18.88 -19.05
CA LYS A 137 -13.46 -17.67 -19.03
C LYS A 137 -14.09 -16.49 -18.25
N LEU A 138 -15.38 -16.56 -17.91
CA LEU A 138 -16.08 -15.51 -17.15
C LEU A 138 -15.82 -15.59 -15.64
N PHE A 139 -15.30 -16.73 -15.16
CA PHE A 139 -15.12 -16.99 -13.74
C PHE A 139 -13.87 -16.31 -13.20
N ASP A 140 -14.04 -15.07 -12.72
CA ASP A 140 -12.97 -14.29 -12.07
C ASP A 140 -12.87 -14.56 -10.55
N ILE A 141 -11.87 -13.95 -9.91
CA ILE A 141 -11.65 -14.08 -8.47
C ILE A 141 -12.82 -13.51 -7.64
N SER A 142 -13.49 -12.45 -8.10
CA SER A 142 -14.65 -11.88 -7.41
C SER A 142 -15.81 -12.88 -7.40
N MET A 143 -16.09 -13.54 -8.52
CA MET A 143 -17.05 -14.65 -8.57
C MET A 143 -16.65 -15.79 -7.65
N ALA A 144 -15.38 -16.20 -7.64
CA ALA A 144 -14.90 -17.26 -6.75
C ALA A 144 -15.13 -16.93 -5.26
N ILE A 145 -14.74 -15.73 -4.83
CA ILE A 145 -14.97 -15.25 -3.46
C ILE A 145 -16.48 -15.16 -3.15
N SER A 146 -17.33 -14.80 -4.11
CA SER A 146 -18.78 -14.74 -3.94
C SER A 146 -19.39 -16.12 -3.69
N TYR A 147 -19.01 -17.12 -4.48
CA TYR A 147 -19.47 -18.50 -4.29
C TYR A 147 -18.93 -19.11 -3.00
N LEU A 148 -17.70 -18.77 -2.57
CA LEU A 148 -17.13 -19.23 -1.31
C LEU A 148 -17.85 -18.65 -0.08
N TYR A 149 -18.31 -17.40 -0.16
CA TYR A 149 -19.05 -16.73 0.93
C TYR A 149 -20.52 -17.16 0.99
N ASN A 150 -21.19 -17.23 -0.16
CA ASN A 150 -22.63 -17.46 -0.23
C ASN A 150 -23.02 -18.94 -0.18
N SER A 151 -22.24 -19.85 -0.77
CA SER A 151 -22.60 -21.27 -0.85
C SER A 151 -22.60 -21.96 0.52
N LYS A 152 -23.60 -22.79 0.76
CA LYS A 152 -23.72 -23.68 1.94
C LYS A 152 -23.30 -25.11 1.66
N GLU A 153 -22.80 -25.37 0.46
CA GLU A 153 -22.44 -26.71 -0.01
C GLU A 153 -20.92 -26.91 0.14
N PRO A 154 -20.45 -27.80 1.05
CA PRO A 154 -19.02 -28.00 1.30
C PRO A 154 -18.26 -28.45 0.04
N GLY A 155 -18.93 -29.13 -0.89
CA GLY A 155 -18.38 -29.50 -2.19
C GLY A 155 -17.98 -28.31 -3.06
N VAL A 156 -18.82 -27.26 -3.10
CA VAL A 156 -18.48 -26.02 -3.79
C VAL A 156 -17.38 -25.29 -3.05
N GLN A 157 -17.48 -25.13 -1.73
CA GLN A 157 -16.45 -24.44 -0.94
C GLN A 157 -15.06 -25.08 -1.14
N ALA A 158 -14.95 -26.42 -1.03
CA ALA A 158 -13.72 -27.16 -1.27
C ALA A 158 -13.20 -27.05 -2.72
N TYR A 159 -14.08 -27.04 -3.72
CA TYR A 159 -13.67 -26.82 -5.12
C TYR A 159 -13.15 -25.40 -5.35
N ILE A 160 -13.81 -24.39 -4.78
CA ILE A 160 -13.38 -22.99 -4.86
C ILE A 160 -12.02 -22.81 -4.15
N GLY A 161 -11.84 -23.41 -2.97
CA GLY A 161 -10.56 -23.43 -2.25
C GLY A 161 -9.41 -24.02 -3.07
N ASN A 162 -9.66 -25.10 -3.82
CA ASN A 162 -8.70 -25.65 -4.78
C ASN A 162 -8.51 -24.75 -6.02
N ARG A 163 -9.56 -24.06 -6.48
CA ARG A 163 -9.49 -23.08 -7.58
C ARG A 163 -8.68 -21.82 -7.23
N LEU A 164 -8.54 -21.45 -5.95
CA LEU A 164 -7.70 -20.32 -5.53
C LEU A 164 -6.26 -20.42 -6.05
N PHE A 165 -5.72 -21.65 -6.17
CA PHE A 165 -4.40 -21.93 -6.72
C PHE A 165 -4.28 -21.70 -8.24
N CYS A 166 -5.38 -21.47 -8.95
CA CYS A 166 -5.39 -21.22 -10.40
C CYS A 166 -5.41 -19.73 -10.78
N PHE A 167 -5.68 -18.83 -9.83
CA PHE A 167 -5.66 -17.39 -10.06
C PHE A 167 -4.24 -16.83 -9.90
N ARG A 168 -3.97 -15.62 -10.42
CA ARG A 168 -2.70 -14.95 -10.15
C ARG A 168 -2.64 -14.56 -8.68
N ASN A 169 -1.44 -14.61 -8.10
CA ASN A 169 -1.22 -14.25 -6.70
C ASN A 169 -1.74 -12.84 -6.38
N GLU A 170 -1.46 -11.87 -7.24
CA GLU A 170 -1.89 -10.46 -7.11
C GLU A 170 -3.42 -10.31 -7.07
N ASP A 171 -4.14 -11.04 -7.95
CA ASP A 171 -5.61 -11.02 -8.03
C ASP A 171 -6.24 -11.51 -6.71
N VAL A 172 -5.60 -12.49 -6.05
CA VAL A 172 -6.08 -13.04 -4.76
C VAL A 172 -5.60 -12.20 -3.56
N ASP A 173 -4.41 -11.60 -3.64
CA ASP A 173 -3.83 -10.78 -2.56
C ASP A 173 -4.67 -9.52 -2.29
N PHE A 174 -5.32 -8.97 -3.32
CA PHE A 174 -6.31 -7.89 -3.16
C PHE A 174 -7.48 -8.29 -2.24
N TYR A 175 -7.93 -9.55 -2.28
CA TYR A 175 -9.01 -10.11 -1.45
C TYR A 175 -8.50 -10.78 -0.16
N LEU A 176 -7.23 -10.63 0.21
CA LEU A 176 -6.66 -11.24 1.41
C LEU A 176 -7.40 -10.85 2.71
N PRO A 177 -7.83 -9.58 2.93
CA PRO A 177 -8.64 -9.22 4.10
C PRO A 177 -9.95 -10.01 4.17
N GLN A 178 -10.65 -10.15 3.04
CA GLN A 178 -11.91 -10.90 2.93
C GLN A 178 -11.70 -12.38 3.22
N LEU A 179 -10.69 -13.01 2.60
CA LEU A 179 -10.34 -14.42 2.84
C LEU A 179 -10.02 -14.69 4.31
N LEU A 180 -9.26 -13.80 4.97
CA LEU A 180 -8.93 -13.96 6.39
C LEU A 180 -10.12 -13.66 7.31
N ASN A 181 -10.98 -12.70 6.96
CA ASN A 181 -12.20 -12.41 7.71
C ASN A 181 -13.17 -13.61 7.66
N MET A 182 -13.35 -14.22 6.49
CA MET A 182 -14.08 -15.48 6.32
C MET A 182 -13.45 -16.61 7.13
N TYR A 183 -12.13 -16.78 7.06
CA TYR A 183 -11.38 -17.77 7.85
C TYR A 183 -11.47 -17.56 9.38
N ILE A 184 -11.78 -16.36 9.86
CA ILE A 184 -12.01 -16.14 11.30
C ILE A 184 -13.48 -16.40 11.64
N HIS A 185 -14.41 -15.75 10.95
CA HIS A 185 -15.80 -15.57 11.42
C HIS A 185 -16.84 -16.52 10.84
N MET A 186 -16.51 -17.27 9.77
CA MET A 186 -17.42 -18.26 9.17
C MET A 186 -17.25 -19.67 9.80
N ASP A 187 -18.00 -20.62 9.27
CA ASP A 187 -18.00 -22.06 9.58
C ASP A 187 -16.67 -22.77 9.31
N GLU A 188 -16.55 -24.02 9.77
CA GLU A 188 -15.30 -24.80 9.67
C GLU A 188 -14.97 -25.19 8.22
N ASP A 189 -15.98 -25.55 7.43
CA ASP A 189 -15.82 -25.94 6.02
C ASP A 189 -15.22 -24.82 5.15
N VAL A 190 -15.70 -23.57 5.26
CA VAL A 190 -15.10 -22.40 4.59
C VAL A 190 -13.66 -22.16 5.07
N GLY A 191 -13.41 -22.34 6.37
CA GLY A 191 -12.08 -22.20 6.94
C GLY A 191 -11.08 -23.22 6.38
N ASP A 192 -11.45 -24.49 6.32
CA ASP A 192 -10.62 -25.56 5.79
C ASP A 192 -10.54 -25.58 4.25
N ALA A 193 -11.47 -24.93 3.54
CA ALA A 193 -11.34 -24.63 2.11
C ALA A 193 -10.27 -23.54 1.83
N ILE A 194 -10.20 -22.49 2.66
CA ILE A 194 -9.26 -21.36 2.48
C ILE A 194 -7.83 -21.71 2.94
N LYS A 195 -7.72 -22.44 4.05
CA LYS A 195 -6.46 -22.73 4.76
C LYS A 195 -5.35 -23.35 3.91
N PRO A 196 -5.58 -24.31 2.99
CA PRO A 196 -4.53 -24.87 2.14
C PRO A 196 -3.83 -23.80 1.30
N TYR A 197 -4.59 -22.86 0.73
CA TYR A 197 -4.07 -21.78 -0.09
C TYR A 197 -3.22 -20.80 0.74
N ILE A 198 -3.74 -20.36 1.89
CA ILE A 198 -3.00 -19.47 2.81
C ILE A 198 -1.68 -20.13 3.25
N VAL A 199 -1.71 -21.40 3.66
CA VAL A 199 -0.52 -22.15 4.09
C VAL A 199 0.50 -22.31 2.95
N HIS A 200 0.04 -22.53 1.71
CA HIS A 200 0.91 -22.60 0.54
C HIS A 200 1.59 -21.26 0.24
N ARG A 201 0.81 -20.16 0.19
CA ARG A 201 1.32 -18.81 -0.06
C ARG A 201 2.27 -18.32 1.04
N CYS A 202 2.02 -18.64 2.32
CA CYS A 202 2.96 -18.36 3.41
C CYS A 202 4.30 -19.13 3.27
N ARG A 203 4.28 -20.37 2.76
CA ARG A 203 5.52 -21.10 2.45
C ARG A 203 6.30 -20.47 1.30
N GLN A 204 5.61 -19.88 0.33
CA GLN A 204 6.25 -19.22 -0.83
C GLN A 204 6.80 -17.82 -0.51
N SER A 205 6.06 -16.99 0.23
CA SER A 205 6.40 -15.59 0.46
C SER A 205 6.40 -15.20 1.94
N ILE A 206 7.49 -14.59 2.37
CA ILE A 206 7.62 -14.02 3.72
C ILE A 206 6.73 -12.77 3.89
N ASN A 207 6.58 -11.96 2.84
CA ASN A 207 5.71 -10.79 2.86
C ASN A 207 4.25 -11.21 3.06
N PHE A 208 3.79 -12.21 2.30
CA PHE A 208 2.44 -12.79 2.49
C PHE A 208 2.25 -13.38 3.90
N SER A 209 3.29 -14.01 4.45
CA SER A 209 3.29 -14.52 5.83
C SER A 209 3.12 -13.41 6.87
N LEU A 210 3.82 -12.29 6.71
CA LEU A 210 3.67 -11.11 7.56
C LEU A 210 2.24 -10.56 7.47
N GLN A 211 1.75 -10.31 6.26
CA GLN A 211 0.39 -9.79 6.03
C GLN A 211 -0.67 -10.67 6.69
N CYS A 212 -0.60 -11.99 6.50
CA CYS A 212 -1.49 -12.92 7.18
C CYS A 212 -1.39 -12.84 8.71
N ALA A 213 -0.18 -12.78 9.27
CA ALA A 213 0.00 -12.71 10.72
C ALA A 213 -0.46 -11.38 11.36
N LEU A 214 -0.41 -10.27 10.61
CA LEU A 214 -0.93 -8.98 11.02
C LEU A 214 -2.46 -8.94 10.92
N LEU A 215 -3.04 -9.26 9.76
CA LEU A 215 -4.48 -9.24 9.53
C LEU A 215 -5.22 -10.25 10.42
N LEU A 216 -4.70 -11.48 10.61
CA LEU A 216 -5.25 -12.43 11.59
C LEU A 216 -5.21 -11.87 13.01
N GLY A 217 -4.20 -11.06 13.35
CA GLY A 217 -4.12 -10.39 14.66
C GLY A 217 -5.17 -9.31 14.82
N ALA A 218 -5.36 -8.46 13.80
CA ALA A 218 -6.25 -7.31 13.83
C ALA A 218 -7.74 -7.67 13.70
N TYR A 219 -8.10 -8.73 12.97
CA TYR A 219 -9.50 -9.18 12.83
C TYR A 219 -9.92 -10.22 13.89
N SER A 220 -8.98 -10.83 14.63
CA SER A 220 -9.32 -11.73 15.75
C SER A 220 -9.57 -11.00 17.07
N SER A 221 -9.27 -9.70 17.18
CA SER A 221 -9.45 -8.93 18.44
C SER A 221 -10.91 -8.57 18.75
N ASP A 222 -11.84 -8.83 17.82
CA ASP A 222 -13.24 -8.46 17.93
C ASP A 222 -13.95 -9.42 18.92
N MET A 223 -14.25 -8.93 20.13
CA MET A 223 -14.57 -9.72 21.35
C MET A 223 -15.72 -10.74 21.28
N HIS A 224 -16.58 -10.72 20.25
CA HIS A 224 -17.72 -11.64 20.14
C HIS A 224 -17.42 -12.97 19.42
N ILE A 225 -16.17 -13.22 19.06
CA ILE A 225 -15.76 -14.50 18.49
C ILE A 225 -15.84 -15.60 19.57
N SER A 226 -16.68 -16.61 19.34
CA SER A 226 -16.71 -17.86 20.15
C SER A 226 -15.29 -18.36 20.41
N THR A 227 -15.01 -18.83 21.63
CA THR A 227 -13.68 -19.30 22.06
C THR A 227 -13.05 -20.30 21.08
N GLN A 228 -13.87 -21.13 20.42
CA GLN A 228 -13.43 -22.02 19.34
C GLN A 228 -12.94 -21.27 18.09
N ARG A 229 -13.70 -20.32 17.54
CA ARG A 229 -13.32 -19.53 16.36
C ARG A 229 -12.12 -18.62 16.64
N HIS A 230 -12.04 -18.01 17.82
CA HIS A 230 -10.89 -17.19 18.21
C HIS A 230 -9.63 -18.06 18.29
N SER A 231 -9.78 -19.32 18.72
CA SER A 231 -8.69 -20.29 18.67
C SER A 231 -8.23 -20.57 17.23
N ARG A 232 -9.11 -20.60 16.22
CA ARG A 232 -8.74 -20.92 14.82
C ARG A 232 -7.81 -19.86 14.22
N GLY A 233 -8.21 -18.59 14.25
CA GLY A 233 -7.37 -17.47 13.78
C GLY A 233 -6.04 -17.38 14.55
N THR A 234 -6.11 -17.53 15.88
CA THR A 234 -4.92 -17.50 16.75
C THR A 234 -3.96 -18.67 16.50
N LYS A 235 -4.47 -19.90 16.25
CA LYS A 235 -3.66 -21.07 15.93
C LYS A 235 -2.92 -20.88 14.61
N LEU A 236 -3.59 -20.46 13.54
CA LEU A 236 -2.94 -20.21 12.25
C LEU A 236 -1.91 -19.08 12.36
N ARG A 237 -2.22 -17.99 13.08
CA ARG A 237 -1.28 -16.90 13.34
C ARG A 237 -0.05 -17.38 14.12
N LYS A 238 -0.21 -18.17 15.19
CA LYS A 238 0.90 -18.76 15.94
C LYS A 238 1.76 -19.65 15.04
N LEU A 239 1.14 -20.48 14.21
CA LEU A 239 1.82 -21.38 13.28
C LEU A 239 2.65 -20.60 12.23
N ILE A 240 2.10 -19.54 11.62
CA ILE A 240 2.84 -18.64 10.70
C ILE A 240 4.02 -17.97 11.42
N LEU A 241 3.82 -17.52 12.66
CA LEU A 241 4.86 -16.85 13.47
C LEU A 241 5.91 -17.82 14.05
N SER A 242 5.61 -19.11 14.14
CA SER A 242 6.50 -20.17 14.68
C SER A 242 7.56 -20.66 13.69
N ASP A 243 7.48 -20.23 12.43
CA ASP A 243 8.44 -20.59 11.36
C ASP A 243 8.43 -22.08 10.95
N GLU A 244 7.38 -22.82 11.34
CA GLU A 244 7.07 -24.18 10.82
C GLU A 244 6.70 -24.18 9.32
N LEU A 245 6.37 -23.00 8.76
CA LEU A 245 6.04 -22.80 7.35
C LEU A 245 7.24 -22.40 6.48
N LYS A 246 8.45 -22.88 6.77
CA LYS A 246 9.59 -22.71 5.88
C LYS A 246 9.33 -23.35 4.51
N PRO A 247 9.87 -22.77 3.41
CA PRO A 247 10.03 -23.50 2.17
C PRO A 247 10.75 -24.83 2.45
N ALA A 248 10.23 -25.94 1.92
CA ALA A 248 10.89 -27.23 2.06
C ALA A 248 12.20 -27.23 1.26
N HIS A 249 13.32 -26.92 1.90
CA HIS A 249 14.63 -27.12 1.28
C HIS A 249 14.76 -28.58 0.86
N ARG A 250 14.96 -28.81 -0.45
CA ARG A 250 15.37 -30.12 -0.97
C ARG A 250 16.62 -30.54 -0.21
N LYS A 251 16.51 -31.59 0.62
CA LYS A 251 17.68 -32.20 1.26
C LYS A 251 18.64 -32.61 0.14
N ARG A 252 19.80 -31.99 0.10
CA ARG A 252 20.91 -32.44 -0.74
C ARG A 252 21.42 -33.74 -0.13
N GLU A 253 21.01 -34.87 -0.69
CA GLU A 253 21.49 -36.16 -0.23
C GLU A 253 23.01 -36.24 -0.44
N LEU A 254 23.76 -36.58 0.61
CA LEU A 254 25.15 -36.97 0.45
C LEU A 254 25.18 -38.40 -0.10
N PRO A 255 25.96 -38.71 -1.15
CA PRO A 255 26.12 -40.08 -1.62
C PRO A 255 26.80 -40.93 -0.53
N SER A 256 26.09 -41.93 -0.01
CA SER A 256 26.62 -42.83 1.02
C SER A 256 27.20 -44.10 0.41
N LEU A 257 28.50 -44.32 0.66
CA LEU A 257 29.15 -45.63 0.81
C LEU A 257 29.28 -46.53 -0.44
N SER A 258 30.52 -46.70 -0.88
CA SER A 258 31.05 -47.97 -1.39
C SER A 258 32.17 -48.45 -0.43
N PRO A 259 32.07 -49.64 0.19
CA PRO A 259 33.01 -50.07 1.24
C PRO A 259 34.17 -50.98 0.77
N ALA A 260 35.21 -51.05 1.62
CA ALA A 260 36.29 -52.06 1.70
C ALA A 260 37.40 -52.00 0.61
N PRO A 261 38.60 -52.60 0.84
CA PRO A 261 39.02 -53.43 1.99
C PRO A 261 40.33 -53.00 2.70
N ASP A 262 40.63 -53.69 3.81
CA ASP A 262 41.75 -53.43 4.73
C ASP A 262 43.16 -53.80 4.22
N THR A 263 44.13 -52.89 4.46
CA THR A 263 45.58 -53.09 4.71
C THR A 263 46.08 -51.73 5.25
N GLY A 264 47.02 -51.57 6.19
CA GLY A 264 47.80 -52.49 7.02
C GLY A 264 49.00 -51.71 7.62
N LEU A 265 49.17 -51.75 8.95
CA LEU A 265 50.40 -51.40 9.71
C LEU A 265 50.90 -49.93 9.73
N SER A 266 50.73 -49.23 10.86
CA SER A 266 51.83 -48.75 11.76
C SER A 266 51.45 -47.51 12.61
N PRO A 267 51.57 -47.56 13.95
CA PRO A 267 51.38 -46.38 14.81
C PRO A 267 52.70 -45.83 15.39
N SER A 268 52.88 -44.50 15.38
CA SER A 268 53.54 -43.68 16.44
C SER A 268 54.20 -42.38 15.91
N LYS A 269 53.75 -41.21 16.39
CA LYS A 269 54.63 -40.21 17.07
C LYS A 269 53.83 -39.07 17.70
N ARG A 270 54.30 -38.63 18.87
CA ARG A 270 53.70 -37.67 19.82
C ARG A 270 53.88 -36.21 19.38
N THR A 271 52.88 -35.35 19.61
CA THR A 271 52.97 -33.92 20.02
C THR A 271 51.55 -33.31 19.99
N HIS A 272 51.05 -32.49 20.94
CA HIS A 272 51.41 -32.27 22.35
C HIS A 272 50.11 -32.00 23.15
N GLN A 273 50.12 -32.11 24.48
CA GLN A 273 48.97 -31.75 25.34
C GLN A 273 49.38 -30.81 26.48
N ARG A 274 48.52 -29.84 26.82
CA ARG A 274 48.64 -29.03 28.03
C ARG A 274 47.25 -28.77 28.60
N SER A 275 46.96 -29.38 29.76
CA SER A 275 45.73 -29.22 30.51
C SER A 275 45.99 -28.41 31.78
N LYS A 276 44.99 -27.65 32.23
CA LYS A 276 44.86 -27.16 33.61
C LYS A 276 43.37 -27.10 33.97
N SER A 277 43.06 -27.58 35.16
CA SER A 277 41.71 -27.75 35.70
C SER A 277 41.56 -27.07 37.07
N ASP A 278 40.32 -27.10 37.57
CA ASP A 278 39.92 -27.02 38.99
C ASP A 278 39.96 -25.69 39.74
N ALA A 279 38.76 -25.22 40.15
CA ALA A 279 38.47 -24.80 41.53
C ALA A 279 36.94 -24.64 41.76
N THR A 280 36.34 -25.54 42.53
CA THR A 280 34.98 -25.43 43.11
C THR A 280 34.99 -24.64 44.42
N ALA A 281 33.99 -23.78 44.66
CA ALA A 281 33.52 -23.45 46.01
C ALA A 281 32.08 -22.90 46.01
N SER A 282 31.23 -23.47 46.87
CA SER A 282 29.83 -23.10 47.07
C SER A 282 29.66 -22.24 48.34
N ILE A 283 28.79 -21.22 48.31
CA ILE A 283 28.16 -20.68 49.52
C ILE A 283 26.71 -20.26 49.23
N SER A 284 25.77 -20.74 50.03
CA SER A 284 24.37 -20.32 50.03
C SER A 284 24.00 -19.81 51.42
N LEU A 285 23.42 -18.62 51.54
CA LEU A 285 22.71 -18.19 52.75
C LEU A 285 21.46 -17.37 52.42
N SER A 286 20.39 -17.73 53.11
CA SER A 286 19.02 -17.21 52.99
C SER A 286 18.65 -16.34 54.19
N SER A 287 17.80 -15.32 54.00
CA SER A 287 16.83 -14.93 55.03
C SER A 287 15.64 -14.15 54.45
N ASN A 288 14.44 -14.62 54.76
CA ASN A 288 13.17 -13.92 54.52
C ASN A 288 12.98 -12.78 55.53
N LEU A 289 12.13 -11.79 55.22
CA LEU A 289 11.07 -11.35 56.15
C LEU A 289 9.88 -10.69 55.40
N LYS A 290 8.69 -10.73 56.02
CA LYS A 290 7.37 -10.35 55.44
C LYS A 290 6.76 -9.12 56.13
N ARG A 291 5.62 -8.65 55.57
CA ARG A 291 4.51 -7.82 56.17
C ARG A 291 4.62 -6.31 55.89
N THR A 292 3.55 -5.52 55.63
CA THR A 292 2.07 -5.77 55.51
C THR A 292 1.37 -4.51 54.94
N ALA A 293 0.26 -4.68 54.19
CA ALA A 293 -0.90 -3.75 54.02
C ALA A 293 -0.65 -2.31 53.47
N SER A 294 -1.54 -1.61 52.75
CA SER A 294 -2.87 -1.91 52.18
C SER A 294 -3.35 -0.74 51.27
N ASN A 295 -3.78 -1.00 50.02
CA ASN A 295 -5.05 -0.52 49.43
C ASN A 295 -5.21 -0.97 47.95
N PRO A 296 -6.43 -1.01 47.38
CA PRO A 296 -6.70 -1.76 46.15
C PRO A 296 -7.07 -0.90 44.90
N LYS A 297 -7.14 -1.60 43.76
CA LYS A 297 -8.09 -1.40 42.63
C LYS A 297 -7.80 -0.31 41.59
N VAL A 298 -7.13 -0.71 40.50
CA VAL A 298 -7.62 -0.61 39.11
C VAL A 298 -7.12 -1.84 38.36
N GLU A 299 -7.99 -2.51 37.58
CA GLU A 299 -7.65 -3.67 36.76
C GLU A 299 -7.03 -3.21 35.43
N ASN A 300 -5.89 -3.80 35.04
CA ASN A 300 -5.31 -3.69 33.70
C ASN A 300 -5.01 -5.13 33.23
N GLU A 301 -5.54 -5.50 32.07
CA GLU A 301 -5.37 -6.82 31.47
C GLU A 301 -4.01 -6.93 30.76
N ASP A 302 -2.95 -7.21 31.52
CA ASP A 302 -1.61 -7.56 31.01
C ASP A 302 -1.25 -9.02 31.38
N GLU A 303 -1.98 -9.97 30.79
CA GLU A 303 -1.67 -11.41 30.80
C GLU A 303 -1.44 -11.91 29.34
N GLU A 304 -0.58 -12.87 29.02
CA GLU A 304 0.40 -13.60 29.83
C GLU A 304 1.47 -14.16 28.85
N LEU A 305 2.75 -14.14 29.22
CA LEU A 305 3.77 -14.96 28.53
C LEU A 305 5.02 -15.16 29.40
N SER A 306 4.82 -15.72 30.61
CA SER A 306 5.91 -16.17 31.48
C SER A 306 5.49 -17.28 32.44
N SER A 307 5.34 -18.52 31.95
CA SER A 307 5.80 -19.72 32.67
C SER A 307 5.78 -20.97 31.79
N SER A 308 6.95 -21.60 31.60
CA SER A 308 7.17 -23.03 31.30
C SER A 308 8.68 -23.25 31.20
N THR A 309 9.33 -23.41 32.35
CA THR A 309 10.77 -23.66 32.43
C THR A 309 11.04 -25.16 32.31
N GLU A 310 11.06 -25.70 31.10
CA GLU A 310 11.58 -27.05 30.82
C GLU A 310 12.40 -27.10 29.52
N SER A 311 13.34 -28.05 29.44
CA SER A 311 14.32 -28.28 28.36
C SER A 311 15.40 -27.19 28.15
N ILE A 312 16.48 -27.33 28.92
CA ILE A 312 17.82 -26.90 28.49
C ILE A 312 18.26 -27.87 27.39
N ASP A 313 18.24 -27.43 26.12
CA ASP A 313 19.06 -27.87 24.97
C ASP A 313 18.33 -27.66 23.63
N ASN A 314 18.43 -26.44 23.05
CA ASN A 314 18.07 -26.19 21.64
C ASN A 314 18.65 -24.86 21.06
N SER A 315 19.79 -24.41 21.61
CA SER A 315 20.43 -23.10 21.34
C SER A 315 21.15 -22.98 19.97
N PHE A 316 20.88 -23.88 19.03
CA PHE A 316 21.36 -23.82 17.63
C PHE A 316 20.22 -23.69 16.59
N SER A 317 19.05 -23.21 17.03
CA SER A 317 17.91 -22.92 16.16
C SER A 317 18.16 -21.64 15.34
N SER A 318 18.01 -21.70 14.01
CA SER A 318 18.12 -20.53 13.11
C SER A 318 17.19 -19.39 13.58
N PRO A 319 17.58 -18.11 13.46
CA PRO A 319 16.72 -17.00 13.84
C PRO A 319 15.36 -17.07 13.13
N VAL A 320 14.28 -16.91 13.89
CA VAL A 320 12.89 -16.99 13.42
C VAL A 320 12.69 -16.02 12.25
N ARG A 321 12.24 -16.53 11.09
CA ARG A 321 12.11 -15.83 9.79
C ARG A 321 11.52 -14.42 9.88
N LEU A 322 10.48 -14.25 10.71
CA LEU A 322 9.75 -12.98 10.88
C LEU A 322 10.21 -12.14 12.09
N ALA A 323 11.17 -12.59 12.90
CA ALA A 323 11.57 -11.87 14.11
C ALA A 323 12.20 -10.48 13.86
N PRO A 324 13.14 -10.30 12.90
CA PRO A 324 13.72 -8.97 12.64
C PRO A 324 12.67 -7.94 12.24
N GLU A 325 11.75 -8.33 11.36
CA GLU A 325 10.65 -7.48 10.87
C GLU A 325 9.68 -7.10 12.00
N ARG A 326 9.31 -8.08 12.85
CA ARG A 326 8.48 -7.83 14.03
C ARG A 326 9.15 -6.89 15.03
N GLU A 327 10.46 -7.00 15.23
CA GLU A 327 11.22 -6.05 16.06
C GLU A 327 11.26 -4.65 15.46
N PHE A 328 11.44 -4.53 14.13
CA PHE A 328 11.46 -3.26 13.42
C PHE A 328 10.10 -2.53 13.52
N ILE A 329 8.99 -3.21 13.20
CA ILE A 329 7.63 -2.68 13.37
C ILE A 329 7.37 -2.32 14.84
N LYS A 330 7.71 -3.20 15.79
CA LYS A 330 7.55 -2.92 17.24
C LYS A 330 8.38 -1.71 17.68
N SER A 331 9.59 -1.52 17.14
CA SER A 331 10.41 -0.34 17.40
C SER A 331 9.74 0.94 16.91
N LEU A 332 9.23 0.98 15.67
CA LEU A 332 8.51 2.15 15.15
C LEU A 332 7.26 2.46 16.00
N MET A 333 6.42 1.47 16.30
CA MET A 333 5.24 1.69 17.13
C MET A 333 5.57 2.14 18.55
N ALA A 334 6.66 1.64 19.13
CA ALA A 334 7.12 2.08 20.45
C ALA A 334 7.69 3.51 20.44
N ILE A 335 8.32 3.96 19.33
CA ILE A 335 8.74 5.36 19.15
C ILE A 335 7.50 6.26 19.16
N GLY A 336 6.50 5.96 18.34
CA GLY A 336 5.24 6.72 18.30
C GLY A 336 4.56 6.84 19.67
N LYS A 337 4.41 5.72 20.41
CA LYS A 337 3.86 5.72 21.77
C LYS A 337 4.68 6.58 22.76
N ARG A 338 6.00 6.76 22.56
CA ARG A 338 6.84 7.67 23.37
C ARG A 338 6.68 9.15 23.00
N LEU A 339 6.20 9.49 21.80
CA LEU A 339 5.97 10.89 21.42
C LEU A 339 4.76 11.51 22.12
N ALA A 340 3.81 10.69 22.59
CA ALA A 340 2.60 11.13 23.29
C ALA A 340 2.88 11.92 24.60
N THR A 341 4.07 11.78 25.21
CA THR A 341 4.41 12.49 26.45
C THR A 341 4.85 13.94 26.24
N LEU A 342 4.94 14.41 24.99
CA LEU A 342 5.41 15.75 24.65
C LEU A 342 4.22 16.57 24.13
N PRO A 343 4.08 17.87 24.48
CA PRO A 343 2.95 18.68 24.02
C PRO A 343 3.07 19.18 22.58
N THR A 344 4.24 19.66 22.13
CA THR A 344 4.37 20.37 20.84
C THR A 344 4.93 19.51 19.72
N LYS A 345 4.61 19.86 18.47
CA LYS A 345 5.00 19.16 17.24
C LYS A 345 6.53 19.19 17.01
N GLU A 346 7.18 20.26 17.43
CA GLU A 346 8.63 20.48 17.33
C GLU A 346 9.36 19.59 18.34
N GLN A 347 8.87 19.54 19.58
CA GLN A 347 9.42 18.65 20.61
C GLN A 347 9.26 17.18 20.21
N LYS A 348 8.07 16.78 19.72
CA LYS A 348 7.83 15.44 19.18
C LYS A 348 8.78 15.12 18.03
N THR A 349 8.97 16.05 17.09
CA THR A 349 9.88 15.89 15.95
C THR A 349 11.34 15.76 16.39
N GLN A 350 11.82 16.59 17.32
CA GLN A 350 13.19 16.49 17.83
C GLN A 350 13.45 15.16 18.55
N ARG A 351 12.47 14.65 19.31
CA ARG A 351 12.57 13.33 19.95
C ARG A 351 12.55 12.20 18.91
N LEU A 352 11.68 12.28 17.90
CA LEU A 352 11.60 11.33 16.79
C LEU A 352 12.94 11.20 16.06
N ILE A 353 13.58 12.31 15.68
CA ILE A 353 14.90 12.32 15.02
C ILE A 353 15.95 11.58 15.87
N SER A 354 15.94 11.78 17.18
CA SER A 354 16.88 11.14 18.12
C SER A 354 16.64 9.62 18.23
N GLU A 355 15.38 9.20 18.32
CA GLU A 355 14.99 7.78 18.43
C GLU A 355 15.26 7.01 17.12
N LEU A 356 15.01 7.62 15.96
CA LEU A 356 15.31 7.02 14.65
C LEU A 356 16.82 6.93 14.38
N SER A 357 17.64 7.83 14.95
CA SER A 357 19.10 7.71 14.91
C SER A 357 19.56 6.40 15.58
N LEU A 358 19.00 6.07 16.75
CA LEU A 358 19.27 4.80 17.43
C LEU A 358 18.81 3.57 16.62
N LEU A 359 17.71 3.69 15.87
CA LEU A 359 17.21 2.60 15.02
C LEU A 359 18.20 2.22 13.90
N ASN A 360 18.93 3.20 13.35
CA ASN A 360 19.98 2.96 12.34
C ASN A 360 21.13 2.08 12.84
N HIS A 361 21.35 1.96 14.15
CA HIS A 361 22.36 1.04 14.68
C HIS A 361 22.03 -0.44 14.41
N LYS A 362 20.74 -0.77 14.22
CA LYS A 362 20.24 -2.11 13.89
C LYS A 362 20.16 -2.39 12.38
N LEU A 363 20.55 -1.45 11.52
CA LEU A 363 20.42 -1.55 10.06
C LEU A 363 21.80 -1.67 9.36
N PRO A 364 21.89 -2.36 8.19
CA PRO A 364 20.83 -3.13 7.52
C PRO A 364 20.42 -4.40 8.29
N ALA A 365 19.18 -4.84 8.07
CA ALA A 365 18.63 -6.07 8.63
C ALA A 365 17.70 -6.76 7.62
N ARG A 366 17.24 -7.98 7.91
CA ARG A 366 16.22 -8.69 7.11
C ARG A 366 14.83 -8.12 7.41
N VAL A 367 14.62 -6.86 7.02
CA VAL A 367 13.41 -6.06 7.25
C VAL A 367 13.07 -5.26 5.99
N TRP A 368 11.78 -5.05 5.75
CA TRP A 368 11.23 -4.39 4.56
C TRP A 368 10.06 -3.48 4.94
N LEU A 369 9.58 -2.67 3.99
CA LEU A 369 8.32 -1.93 4.13
C LEU A 369 7.23 -2.64 3.31
N PRO A 370 6.21 -3.28 3.93
CA PRO A 370 5.18 -4.01 3.19
C PRO A 370 4.27 -3.13 2.31
N THR A 371 4.40 -1.81 2.40
CA THR A 371 3.76 -0.85 1.48
C THR A 371 4.45 -0.78 0.11
N ALA A 372 5.72 -1.17 -0.03
CA ALA A 372 6.40 -1.16 -1.32
C ALA A 372 5.75 -2.17 -2.30
N GLY A 373 5.79 -1.85 -3.60
CA GLY A 373 5.38 -2.78 -4.66
C GLY A 373 6.50 -3.71 -5.17
N PHE A 374 7.61 -3.81 -4.43
CA PHE A 374 8.82 -4.53 -4.85
C PHE A 374 9.59 -5.04 -3.62
N ASP A 375 10.28 -6.17 -3.79
CA ASP A 375 11.11 -6.79 -2.76
C ASP A 375 12.39 -5.97 -2.51
N HIS A 376 12.73 -5.73 -1.24
CA HIS A 376 13.86 -4.89 -0.87
C HIS A 376 14.32 -5.10 0.58
N HIS A 377 15.56 -4.74 0.88
CA HIS A 377 16.07 -4.67 2.25
C HIS A 377 16.21 -3.20 2.71
N VAL A 378 15.73 -2.87 3.91
CA VAL A 378 15.98 -1.56 4.53
C VAL A 378 17.44 -1.45 4.97
N VAL A 379 18.13 -0.42 4.50
CA VAL A 379 19.57 -0.20 4.80
C VAL A 379 19.84 1.01 5.68
N ARG A 380 18.96 2.04 5.65
CA ARG A 380 19.12 3.27 6.44
C ARG A 380 17.79 4.01 6.57
N VAL A 381 17.65 4.79 7.64
CA VAL A 381 16.55 5.73 7.86
C VAL A 381 17.14 7.14 8.00
N PRO A 382 16.96 8.03 7.01
CA PRO A 382 17.28 9.47 7.06
C PRO A 382 16.60 10.22 8.21
N HIS A 383 17.05 9.95 9.43
CA HIS A 383 16.37 10.36 10.66
C HIS A 383 16.18 11.88 10.78
N THR A 384 17.09 12.69 10.21
CA THR A 384 16.99 14.16 10.17
C THR A 384 15.90 14.72 9.26
N GLN A 385 15.31 13.90 8.38
CA GLN A 385 14.20 14.29 7.49
C GLN A 385 12.83 13.86 8.03
N ALA A 386 12.78 13.09 9.13
CA ALA A 386 11.53 12.66 9.74
C ALA A 386 10.79 13.82 10.40
N VAL A 387 9.45 13.81 10.34
CA VAL A 387 8.61 14.89 10.86
C VAL A 387 7.31 14.36 11.45
N VAL A 388 6.86 14.98 12.54
CA VAL A 388 5.57 14.68 13.18
C VAL A 388 4.49 15.58 12.56
N LEU A 389 3.34 15.02 12.19
CA LEU A 389 2.38 15.72 11.34
C LEU A 389 1.48 16.69 12.13
N ASN A 390 1.10 16.35 13.37
CA ASN A 390 0.25 17.18 14.22
C ASN A 390 0.70 17.15 15.70
N SER A 391 0.02 17.94 16.55
CA SER A 391 0.30 18.04 17.98
C SER A 391 -0.51 17.09 18.87
N LYS A 392 -1.48 16.33 18.34
CA LYS A 392 -2.38 15.45 19.11
C LYS A 392 -1.62 14.34 19.83
N ASP A 393 -2.17 13.75 20.90
CA ASP A 393 -1.46 12.72 21.70
C ASP A 393 -1.01 11.53 20.86
N LYS A 394 -1.92 11.03 20.01
CA LYS A 394 -1.69 10.01 18.98
C LYS A 394 -1.16 10.64 17.68
N ALA A 395 -0.16 11.52 17.77
CA ALA A 395 0.35 12.22 16.58
C ALA A 395 1.01 11.23 15.60
N PRO A 396 0.52 11.13 14.36
CA PRO A 396 1.18 10.35 13.34
C PRO A 396 2.42 11.06 12.84
N TYR A 397 3.40 10.28 12.37
CA TYR A 397 4.69 10.81 11.94
C TYR A 397 5.14 10.20 10.62
N LEU A 398 5.75 11.04 9.79
CA LEU A 398 6.29 10.71 8.47
C LEU A 398 7.79 10.40 8.59
N ILE A 399 8.20 9.25 8.05
CA ILE A 399 9.61 8.88 7.89
C ILE A 399 9.92 8.61 6.43
N TYR A 400 11.18 8.83 6.08
CA TYR A 400 11.79 8.40 4.83
C TYR A 400 12.71 7.23 5.12
N VAL A 401 12.77 6.24 4.24
CA VAL A 401 13.49 4.98 4.45
C VAL A 401 14.25 4.64 3.17
N GLU A 402 15.56 4.43 3.31
CA GLU A 402 16.43 4.00 2.23
C GLU A 402 16.45 2.48 2.14
N VAL A 403 16.24 1.98 0.92
CA VAL A 403 16.13 0.55 0.65
C VAL A 403 17.00 0.15 -0.54
N LEU A 404 17.46 -1.09 -0.55
CA LEU A 404 18.08 -1.72 -1.72
C LEU A 404 17.11 -2.75 -2.29
N GLU A 405 16.67 -2.51 -3.52
CA GLU A 405 15.78 -3.41 -4.28
C GLU A 405 16.49 -4.73 -4.64
N CYS A 406 15.74 -5.82 -4.59
CA CYS A 406 16.20 -7.17 -4.89
C CYS A 406 15.09 -7.97 -5.60
N GLU A 407 15.45 -8.87 -6.50
CA GLU A 407 14.49 -9.68 -7.29
C GLU A 407 13.58 -10.56 -6.42
N ASN A 408 14.11 -11.08 -5.31
CA ASN A 408 13.38 -11.93 -4.38
C ASN A 408 14.00 -11.80 -2.98
N PHE A 409 13.20 -11.36 -2.01
CA PHE A 409 13.64 -11.15 -0.64
C PHE A 409 13.89 -12.47 0.11
N ASP A 410 13.13 -13.52 -0.20
CA ASP A 410 13.27 -14.83 0.44
C ASP A 410 14.63 -15.48 0.10
N THR A 411 15.15 -15.33 -1.12
CA THR A 411 16.45 -15.89 -1.54
C THR A 411 17.65 -14.98 -1.24
N THR A 412 17.49 -13.66 -1.28
CA THR A 412 18.62 -12.73 -1.13
C THR A 412 19.08 -12.57 0.33
N SER A 413 20.38 -12.38 0.51
CA SER A 413 21.02 -12.13 1.81
C SER A 413 20.99 -10.65 2.17
N VAL A 414 20.98 -10.34 3.47
CA VAL A 414 21.00 -8.96 3.99
C VAL A 414 22.24 -8.20 3.48
N PRO A 415 22.09 -6.98 2.93
CA PRO A 415 23.22 -6.16 2.49
C PRO A 415 24.21 -5.82 3.61
N ALA A 416 25.50 -5.70 3.26
CA ALA A 416 26.53 -5.28 4.20
C ALA A 416 26.39 -3.80 4.59
N ARG A 417 26.66 -3.47 5.86
CA ARG A 417 26.62 -2.09 6.36
C ARG A 417 27.79 -1.27 5.80
N ILE A 418 27.49 -0.13 5.18
CA ILE A 418 28.50 0.85 4.73
C ILE A 418 28.65 1.91 5.84
N PRO A 419 29.82 2.03 6.50
CA PRO A 419 30.03 3.04 7.54
C PRO A 419 29.99 4.47 6.97
N GLU A 420 29.30 5.38 7.63
CA GLU A 420 29.10 6.77 7.14
C GLU A 420 30.41 7.54 6.90
N ASN A 421 31.50 7.14 7.59
CA ASN A 421 32.82 7.74 7.42
C ASN A 421 33.53 7.38 6.10
N ARG A 422 33.14 6.30 5.40
CA ARG A 422 33.91 5.77 4.24
C ARG A 422 33.88 6.69 3.02
N ILE A 423 32.84 7.52 2.85
CA ILE A 423 32.68 8.45 1.71
C ILE A 423 33.85 9.47 1.62
N ARG A 424 34.60 9.67 2.71
CA ARG A 424 35.71 10.64 2.75
C ARG A 424 37.01 10.18 2.08
N SER A 425 37.14 8.92 1.66
CA SER A 425 38.43 8.36 1.19
C SER A 425 38.53 8.05 -0.31
N THR A 426 37.41 7.88 -1.02
CA THR A 426 37.38 7.30 -2.38
C THR A 426 37.18 8.32 -3.50
N ARG A 427 37.50 9.61 -3.27
CA ARG A 427 37.37 10.67 -4.28
C ARG A 427 38.68 11.40 -4.63
N SER A 428 39.84 10.90 -4.20
CA SER A 428 41.11 11.61 -4.40
C SER A 428 42.39 10.76 -4.44
N VAL A 429 42.32 9.42 -4.58
CA VAL A 429 43.53 8.54 -4.48
C VAL A 429 43.64 7.47 -5.59
N GLU A 430 42.56 7.06 -6.26
CA GLU A 430 42.55 5.85 -7.11
C GLU A 430 42.85 6.09 -8.62
N ASN A 431 43.46 7.22 -8.98
CA ASN A 431 43.75 7.60 -10.39
C ASN A 431 45.22 7.97 -10.66
N LEU A 432 46.17 7.41 -9.89
CA LEU A 432 47.62 7.57 -10.14
C LEU A 432 48.22 6.23 -10.57
N PRO A 433 48.85 6.13 -11.77
CA PRO A 433 49.49 4.89 -12.20
C PRO A 433 50.77 4.62 -11.40
N GLU A 434 50.93 3.40 -10.92
CA GLU A 434 52.13 2.93 -10.22
C GLU A 434 53.34 2.88 -11.16
N CYS A 435 54.11 3.97 -11.22
CA CYS A 435 55.45 3.97 -11.81
C CYS A 435 56.47 3.61 -10.73
N GLY A 436 56.81 2.33 -10.61
CA GLY A 436 57.75 1.84 -9.60
C GLY A 436 59.21 2.15 -9.97
N ILE A 437 59.96 2.75 -9.05
CA ILE A 437 61.43 2.80 -9.10
C ILE A 437 61.99 2.54 -7.69
N THR A 438 63.11 1.84 -7.63
CA THR A 438 63.69 1.24 -6.42
C THR A 438 64.40 2.21 -5.49
N HIS A 439 64.46 1.79 -4.23
CA HIS A 439 65.34 2.22 -3.14
C HIS A 439 66.70 2.82 -3.61
N GLU A 440 66.94 4.10 -3.37
CA GLU A 440 68.11 4.65 -2.64
C GLU A 440 68.18 6.19 -2.66
N GLN A 441 69.08 6.72 -1.82
CA GLN A 441 69.59 8.10 -1.77
C GLN A 441 68.71 9.20 -1.15
N ARG A 442 69.23 9.65 -0.01
CA ARG A 442 68.78 10.66 0.92
C ARG A 442 69.53 11.97 0.65
N ALA A 443 69.00 13.07 1.18
CA ALA A 443 69.53 14.44 1.16
C ALA A 443 69.07 15.28 -0.05
N GLY A 444 68.68 16.52 0.23
CA GLY A 444 68.07 17.41 -0.75
C GLY A 444 69.04 18.47 -1.27
N SER A 445 68.60 19.21 -2.28
CA SER A 445 68.94 20.62 -2.47
C SER A 445 67.93 21.28 -3.42
N PHE A 446 67.62 22.53 -3.13
CA PHE A 446 66.74 23.39 -3.91
C PHE A 446 67.49 23.94 -5.12
N SER A 447 66.90 23.91 -6.32
CA SER A 447 67.40 24.69 -7.46
C SER A 447 66.29 25.04 -8.46
N THR A 448 65.99 26.33 -8.55
CA THR A 448 65.39 27.04 -9.70
C THR A 448 66.21 26.76 -10.97
N VAL A 449 65.80 26.86 -12.23
CA VAL A 449 65.16 27.93 -13.07
C VAL A 449 65.00 27.33 -14.51
N PRO A 450 64.57 28.03 -15.60
CA PRO A 450 63.41 28.92 -15.81
C PRO A 450 62.64 28.63 -17.14
N ASN A 451 61.59 29.42 -17.41
CA ASN A 451 61.02 29.87 -18.71
C ASN A 451 61.05 29.01 -19.99
N TYR A 452 59.92 28.98 -20.72
CA TYR A 452 59.74 29.81 -21.94
C TYR A 452 58.24 30.03 -22.23
N ASP A 453 57.83 31.29 -22.33
CA ASP A 453 56.55 31.72 -22.93
C ASP A 453 56.63 31.64 -24.48
N ASN A 454 55.48 31.48 -25.15
CA ASN A 454 54.95 32.50 -26.10
C ASN A 454 53.57 32.11 -26.71
N ASP A 455 52.66 33.09 -26.62
CA ASP A 455 51.84 33.69 -27.68
C ASP A 455 50.57 33.06 -28.31
N ASP A 456 49.51 33.88 -28.21
CA ASP A 456 48.53 34.31 -29.23
C ASP A 456 47.31 33.46 -29.64
N GLU A 457 46.12 33.93 -29.23
CA GLU A 457 45.02 34.47 -30.07
C GLU A 457 43.91 35.01 -29.13
N ALA A 458 43.85 36.33 -28.85
CA ALA A 458 43.19 37.39 -29.62
C ALA A 458 41.65 37.47 -29.46
N TRP A 459 41.16 38.55 -28.84
CA TRP A 459 40.06 39.43 -29.30
C TRP A 459 39.97 40.66 -28.39
N SER A 460 39.92 41.86 -29.00
CA SER A 460 40.02 43.16 -28.33
C SER A 460 38.90 44.12 -28.74
N VAL A 461 38.35 44.85 -27.76
CA VAL A 461 37.88 46.25 -27.81
C VAL A 461 36.89 46.67 -28.93
N ASP A 462 35.69 47.15 -28.58
CA ASP A 462 35.21 48.53 -28.88
C ASP A 462 33.76 48.83 -28.38
N ASP A 463 33.56 50.12 -28.03
CA ASP A 463 32.34 50.96 -28.06
C ASP A 463 31.04 50.79 -27.21
N ILE A 464 30.79 51.86 -26.41
CA ILE A 464 29.55 52.67 -26.26
C ILE A 464 28.36 52.21 -25.36
N GLY A 465 27.84 53.15 -24.54
CA GLY A 465 26.43 53.13 -24.09
C GLY A 465 26.12 53.63 -22.66
N GLU A 466 26.14 54.95 -22.44
CA GLU A 466 25.80 55.70 -21.23
C GLU A 466 24.55 55.25 -20.41
N LEU A 467 24.59 55.36 -19.07
CA LEU A 467 23.78 56.35 -18.31
C LEU A 467 23.98 56.25 -16.78
N GLN A 468 24.69 57.23 -16.21
CA GLN A 468 24.56 57.66 -14.81
C GLN A 468 23.76 58.96 -14.77
N VAL A 469 22.89 59.13 -13.76
CA VAL A 469 22.35 60.44 -13.37
C VAL A 469 22.46 60.61 -11.85
N GLU A 470 23.45 61.41 -11.49
CA GLU A 470 23.54 62.36 -10.36
C GLU A 470 23.58 61.90 -8.88
N LEU A 471 24.58 62.52 -8.23
CA LEU A 471 25.09 62.51 -6.85
C LEU A 471 24.30 63.56 -5.98
N PRO A 472 24.56 63.81 -4.65
CA PRO A 472 25.89 63.80 -4.01
C PRO A 472 26.08 63.38 -2.53
N GLU A 473 27.26 62.77 -2.34
CA GLU A 473 28.27 62.94 -1.28
C GLU A 473 27.94 63.58 0.09
N VAL A 474 28.29 62.86 1.17
CA VAL A 474 29.20 63.36 2.23
C VAL A 474 30.11 62.20 2.71
N HIS A 475 31.42 62.39 2.48
CA HIS A 475 32.63 62.11 3.31
C HIS A 475 32.48 61.34 4.67
N THR A 476 33.45 60.57 5.19
CA THR A 476 34.86 60.26 4.84
C THR A 476 35.42 59.07 5.67
N ASN A 477 36.40 58.35 5.09
CA ASN A 477 37.60 57.77 5.72
C ASN A 477 37.57 56.69 6.85
N SER A 478 38.29 55.60 6.56
CA SER A 478 39.36 54.99 7.39
C SER A 478 39.12 53.69 8.18
N CYS A 479 39.84 52.65 7.72
CA CYS A 479 40.47 51.50 8.40
C CYS A 479 39.79 50.66 9.51
N ASP A 480 39.99 49.35 9.37
CA ASP A 480 40.16 48.29 10.37
C ASP A 480 39.73 48.57 11.81
N ASN A 481 38.74 47.80 12.29
CA ASN A 481 38.71 47.37 13.70
C ASN A 481 38.07 45.99 13.85
N ILE A 482 38.92 44.98 14.09
CA ILE A 482 38.53 43.82 14.88
C ILE A 482 38.15 44.35 16.27
N SER A 483 37.00 43.98 16.82
CA SER A 483 36.63 44.37 18.18
C SER A 483 36.01 43.23 18.97
N GLN A 484 36.56 43.02 20.15
CA GLN A 484 36.24 41.97 21.09
C GLN A 484 34.98 42.35 21.88
N PHE A 485 34.13 41.38 22.21
CA PHE A 485 33.29 41.48 23.40
C PHE A 485 33.22 40.17 24.16
N SER A 486 33.24 40.31 25.50
CA SER A 486 32.93 39.29 26.50
C SER A 486 33.94 38.15 26.67
N VAL A 487 35.11 38.52 27.18
CA VAL A 487 35.75 37.70 28.22
C VAL A 487 34.92 37.80 29.51
N ASP A 488 34.51 36.68 30.08
CA ASP A 488 34.16 36.56 31.50
C ASP A 488 34.01 35.07 31.90
N SER A 489 34.21 34.78 33.18
CA SER A 489 34.12 33.43 33.79
C SER A 489 35.25 32.43 33.48
N ILE A 490 36.41 32.67 34.10
CA ILE A 490 37.26 31.55 34.55
C ILE A 490 36.55 30.77 35.67
N THR A 491 36.67 29.44 35.66
CA THR A 491 36.74 28.49 36.81
C THR A 491 36.27 27.09 36.40
N SER A 492 36.67 26.07 37.18
CA SER A 492 36.23 24.67 37.12
C SER A 492 36.84 23.82 36.00
N GLN A 493 37.89 23.08 36.38
CA GLN A 493 38.41 21.93 35.66
C GLN A 493 37.36 20.82 35.64
N GLU A 494 36.93 20.35 34.46
CA GLU A 494 36.69 18.93 34.14
C GLU A 494 36.31 18.75 32.67
N SER A 495 36.95 17.78 32.01
CA SER A 495 36.64 17.17 30.70
C SER A 495 35.68 17.89 29.74
N LYS A 496 36.22 18.54 28.70
CA LYS A 496 35.49 18.82 27.44
C LYS A 496 36.34 18.47 26.23
N GLU A 497 35.91 17.46 25.48
CA GLU A 497 36.41 17.21 24.13
C GLU A 497 36.00 18.36 23.19
N PRO A 498 36.83 18.70 22.18
CA PRO A 498 36.48 19.73 21.21
C PRO A 498 35.32 19.26 20.33
N VAL A 499 34.26 20.08 20.21
CA VAL A 499 33.12 19.80 19.34
C VAL A 499 33.55 19.92 17.88
N PHE A 500 33.93 18.81 17.27
CA PHE A 500 34.28 18.74 15.84
C PHE A 500 33.03 18.87 14.97
N ILE A 501 32.76 20.09 14.50
CA ILE A 501 31.82 20.33 13.39
C ILE A 501 32.51 19.88 12.10
N ALA A 502 32.00 18.83 11.44
CA ALA A 502 32.67 18.35 10.24
C ALA A 502 32.50 19.33 9.07
N ALA A 503 33.52 19.45 8.21
CA ALA A 503 33.39 20.19 6.95
C ALA A 503 32.23 19.68 6.06
N GLY A 504 31.85 18.41 6.21
CA GLY A 504 30.64 17.84 5.61
C GLY A 504 29.33 18.39 6.19
N ASP A 505 29.26 18.74 7.47
CA ASP A 505 28.10 19.40 8.08
C ASP A 505 27.99 20.87 7.63
N ILE A 506 29.13 21.56 7.51
CA ILE A 506 29.20 22.93 6.99
C ILE A 506 28.81 22.95 5.52
N ARG A 507 29.38 22.07 4.70
CA ARG A 507 29.02 21.91 3.28
C ARG A 507 27.56 21.46 3.12
N ARG A 508 27.04 20.59 3.99
CA ARG A 508 25.61 20.22 3.99
C ARG A 508 24.74 21.44 4.28
N ARG A 509 25.04 22.23 5.32
CA ARG A 509 24.28 23.47 5.64
C ARG A 509 24.36 24.50 4.51
N LEU A 510 25.53 24.67 3.87
CA LEU A 510 25.70 25.55 2.72
C LEU A 510 24.94 25.05 1.48
N SER A 511 25.00 23.75 1.16
CA SER A 511 24.18 23.16 0.09
C SER A 511 22.69 23.18 0.42
N GLU A 512 22.29 23.02 1.68
CA GLU A 512 20.91 23.21 2.14
C GLU A 512 20.46 24.67 1.90
N GLN A 513 21.33 25.67 2.14
CA GLN A 513 21.03 27.09 1.84
C GLN A 513 21.06 27.44 0.34
N LEU A 514 21.97 26.87 -0.46
CA LEU A 514 22.08 27.15 -1.90
C LEU A 514 21.08 26.36 -2.75
N ALA A 515 20.62 25.18 -2.30
CA ALA A 515 19.61 24.38 -3.00
C ALA A 515 18.16 24.83 -2.70
N HIS A 516 17.97 26.05 -2.17
CA HIS A 516 16.65 26.69 -2.14
C HIS A 516 16.28 27.15 -3.55
N THR A 517 15.83 26.22 -4.40
CA THR A 517 14.89 26.54 -5.48
C THR A 517 13.76 27.36 -4.82
N PRO A 518 13.34 28.53 -5.37
CA PRO A 518 12.44 29.44 -4.67
C PRO A 518 11.01 28.89 -4.61
N THR A 519 10.76 27.95 -3.70
CA THR A 519 9.42 27.48 -3.36
C THR A 519 8.64 28.62 -2.72
N ALA A 520 7.45 28.93 -3.24
CA ALA A 520 6.64 30.06 -2.76
C ALA A 520 6.25 29.97 -1.27
N PHE A 521 6.39 28.81 -0.63
CA PHE A 521 6.11 28.61 0.78
C PHE A 521 7.35 28.90 1.63
N LYS A 522 7.26 29.98 2.42
CA LYS A 522 8.21 30.27 3.50
C LYS A 522 8.20 29.13 4.53
N ARG A 523 9.35 28.87 5.14
CA ARG A 523 9.49 27.93 6.25
C ARG A 523 8.68 28.42 7.46
N ASP A 524 7.52 27.82 7.69
CA ASP A 524 6.71 28.01 8.89
C ASP A 524 7.36 27.25 10.07
N PRO A 525 7.81 27.91 11.15
CA PRO A 525 8.36 27.23 12.32
C PRO A 525 7.34 26.36 13.06
N GLU A 526 6.04 26.70 12.98
CA GLU A 526 4.94 25.97 13.62
C GLU A 526 4.44 24.79 12.76
N ASP A 527 4.76 24.79 11.46
CA ASP A 527 4.51 23.66 10.57
C ASP A 527 5.72 23.25 9.72
N PRO A 528 6.71 22.56 10.32
CA PRO A 528 7.79 21.93 9.57
C PRO A 528 7.30 20.83 8.60
N SER A 529 6.10 20.29 8.77
CA SER A 529 5.59 19.19 7.93
C SER A 529 5.12 19.67 6.57
N ALA A 530 4.53 20.86 6.48
CA ALA A 530 4.12 21.47 5.21
C ALA A 530 5.31 21.71 4.27
N VAL A 531 6.42 22.20 4.81
CA VAL A 531 7.68 22.39 4.07
C VAL A 531 8.23 21.04 3.60
N ALA A 532 8.21 20.04 4.48
CA ALA A 532 8.64 18.69 4.15
C ALA A 532 7.75 18.00 3.09
N LEU A 533 6.47 18.38 2.96
CA LEU A 533 5.53 17.81 2.00
C LEU A 533 5.49 18.54 0.65
N LYS A 534 5.65 19.88 0.60
CA LYS A 534 5.70 20.62 -0.69
C LYS A 534 7.02 20.43 -1.44
N GLU A 535 8.14 20.19 -0.75
CA GLU A 535 9.41 19.97 -1.44
C GLU A 535 9.27 18.84 -2.48
N PRO A 536 9.54 19.12 -3.78
CA PRO A 536 9.40 18.14 -4.84
C PRO A 536 10.13 16.85 -4.51
N TRP A 537 9.41 15.72 -4.61
CA TRP A 537 9.91 14.40 -4.26
C TRP A 537 11.25 14.08 -4.95
N GLN A 538 11.40 14.49 -6.21
CA GLN A 538 12.62 14.32 -7.00
C GLN A 538 13.83 15.08 -6.41
N GLU A 539 13.64 16.31 -5.90
CA GLU A 539 14.69 17.08 -5.22
C GLU A 539 15.05 16.47 -3.87
N LYS A 540 14.03 16.04 -3.10
CA LYS A 540 14.21 15.37 -1.81
C LYS A 540 14.99 14.07 -1.96
N VAL A 541 14.61 13.24 -2.93
CA VAL A 541 15.31 12.00 -3.31
C VAL A 541 16.76 12.31 -3.67
N ARG A 542 17.02 13.34 -4.48
CA ARG A 542 18.38 13.76 -4.86
C ARG A 542 19.21 14.14 -3.63
N ARG A 543 18.72 15.05 -2.78
CA ARG A 543 19.45 15.51 -1.57
C ARG A 543 19.75 14.36 -0.61
N ILE A 544 18.79 13.46 -0.38
CA ILE A 544 18.98 12.30 0.51
C ILE A 544 19.97 11.30 -0.12
N ARG A 545 19.90 11.07 -1.45
CA ARG A 545 20.82 10.17 -2.17
C ARG A 545 22.26 10.67 -2.11
N GLU A 546 22.49 11.96 -2.33
CA GLU A 546 23.82 12.59 -2.26
C GLU A 546 24.43 12.53 -0.85
N GLY A 547 23.60 12.61 0.19
CA GLY A 547 24.00 12.48 1.60
C GLY A 547 24.05 11.05 2.14
N SER A 548 23.80 10.03 1.31
CA SER A 548 23.69 8.63 1.76
C SER A 548 24.96 7.81 1.51
N PRO A 549 25.38 6.95 2.48
CA PRO A 549 26.39 5.91 2.26
C PRO A 549 26.02 4.91 1.16
N TYR A 550 24.72 4.66 0.94
CA TYR A 550 24.19 3.69 -0.01
C TYR A 550 23.71 4.34 -1.33
N GLY A 551 23.56 5.66 -1.37
CA GLY A 551 22.96 6.38 -2.51
C GLY A 551 23.70 6.24 -3.84
N HIS A 552 24.96 5.82 -3.83
CA HIS A 552 25.72 5.52 -5.06
C HIS A 552 25.32 4.20 -5.73
N LEU A 553 24.58 3.32 -5.04
CA LEU A 553 24.16 2.03 -5.58
C LEU A 553 23.01 2.18 -6.60
N PRO A 554 22.97 1.36 -7.66
CA PRO A 554 21.96 1.48 -8.72
C PRO A 554 20.57 1.04 -8.25
N ASN A 555 20.50 0.01 -7.40
CA ASN A 555 19.27 -0.50 -6.78
C ASN A 555 18.85 0.27 -5.52
N TRP A 556 19.48 1.40 -5.21
CA TRP A 556 19.07 2.28 -4.12
C TRP A 556 17.77 3.00 -4.47
N ARG A 557 16.80 2.92 -3.56
CA ARG A 557 15.52 3.65 -3.66
C ARG A 557 15.18 4.28 -2.32
N LEU A 558 14.44 5.38 -2.40
CA LEU A 558 13.83 6.03 -1.24
C LEU A 558 12.35 5.67 -1.19
N LEU A 559 11.88 5.27 -0.01
CA LEU A 559 10.47 5.11 0.32
C LEU A 559 10.07 6.12 1.41
N SER A 560 8.78 6.33 1.55
CA SER A 560 8.18 7.15 2.59
C SER A 560 6.99 6.40 3.22
N VAL A 561 6.77 6.61 4.51
CA VAL A 561 5.66 5.98 5.23
C VAL A 561 5.22 6.85 6.41
N ILE A 562 3.91 7.00 6.58
CA ILE A 562 3.30 7.60 7.77
C ILE A 562 3.01 6.45 8.74
N VAL A 563 3.54 6.55 9.97
CA VAL A 563 3.24 5.61 11.04
C VAL A 563 2.13 6.20 11.91
N LYS A 564 1.00 5.49 12.01
CA LYS A 564 -0.14 5.83 12.89
C LYS A 564 -0.14 4.88 14.10
N CYS A 565 0.09 5.41 15.29
CA CYS A 565 0.06 4.66 16.55
C CYS A 565 -1.10 5.11 17.44
N GLY A 566 -2.03 4.20 17.72
CA GLY A 566 -3.27 4.46 18.44
C GLY A 566 -4.51 4.61 17.56
N ASP A 567 -4.40 4.49 16.23
CA ASP A 567 -5.51 4.61 15.28
C ASP A 567 -5.83 3.25 14.62
N ASP A 568 -7.11 2.92 14.50
CA ASP A 568 -7.58 1.72 13.80
C ASP A 568 -7.67 1.95 12.29
N LEU A 569 -6.78 1.33 11.51
CA LEU A 569 -6.76 1.48 10.06
C LEU A 569 -7.60 0.43 9.31
N ARG A 570 -8.38 -0.41 10.00
CA ARG A 570 -9.22 -1.42 9.36
C ARG A 570 -10.36 -0.81 8.52
N GLN A 571 -10.91 0.34 8.94
CA GLN A 571 -11.88 1.11 8.14
C GLN A 571 -11.19 1.79 6.94
N GLU A 572 -10.00 2.34 7.14
CA GLU A 572 -9.18 2.94 6.09
C GLU A 572 -8.83 1.92 4.99
N LEU A 573 -8.47 0.69 5.39
CA LEU A 573 -8.19 -0.42 4.47
C LEU A 573 -9.44 -0.82 3.66
N LEU A 574 -10.62 -0.84 4.28
CA LEU A 574 -11.88 -1.10 3.58
C LEU A 574 -12.19 0.00 2.55
N ALA A 575 -11.99 1.27 2.91
CA ALA A 575 -12.13 2.39 1.98
C ALA A 575 -11.12 2.29 0.82
N PHE A 576 -9.85 1.96 1.10
CA PHE A 576 -8.84 1.69 0.08
C PHE A 576 -9.27 0.60 -0.90
N GLN A 577 -9.78 -0.54 -0.42
CA GLN A 577 -10.25 -1.63 -1.30
C GLN A 577 -11.42 -1.17 -2.19
N VAL A 578 -12.41 -0.47 -1.63
CA VAL A 578 -13.54 0.05 -2.42
C VAL A 578 -13.10 1.11 -3.44
N LEU A 579 -12.22 2.05 -3.07
CA LEU A 579 -11.67 3.04 -3.99
C LEU A 579 -10.85 2.36 -5.10
N LYS A 580 -10.06 1.34 -4.79
CA LYS A 580 -9.29 0.60 -5.80
C LYS A 580 -10.20 -0.19 -6.74
N GLN A 581 -11.30 -0.77 -6.23
CA GLN A 581 -12.32 -1.43 -7.04
C GLN A 581 -13.04 -0.45 -7.97
N LEU A 582 -13.42 0.74 -7.48
CA LEU A 582 -14.02 1.81 -8.28
C LEU A 582 -13.06 2.32 -9.37
N GLN A 583 -11.76 2.49 -9.05
CA GLN A 583 -10.74 2.84 -10.02
C GLN A 583 -10.72 1.85 -11.19
N SER A 584 -10.61 0.55 -10.91
CA SER A 584 -10.58 -0.48 -11.95
C SER A 584 -11.90 -0.56 -12.75
N ILE A 585 -13.05 -0.26 -12.13
CA ILE A 585 -14.34 -0.18 -12.84
C ILE A 585 -14.34 1.00 -13.82
N TRP A 586 -13.89 2.18 -13.41
CA TRP A 586 -13.87 3.36 -14.29
C TRP A 586 -12.82 3.23 -15.41
N GLU A 587 -11.67 2.63 -15.13
CA GLU A 587 -10.66 2.25 -16.14
C GLU A 587 -11.24 1.24 -17.15
N GLN A 588 -11.96 0.22 -16.69
CA GLN A 588 -12.61 -0.80 -17.55
C GLN A 588 -13.72 -0.20 -18.44
N GLU A 589 -14.58 0.64 -17.87
CA GLU A 589 -15.69 1.31 -18.59
C GLU A 589 -15.23 2.55 -19.38
N ARG A 590 -13.92 2.86 -19.36
CA ARG A 590 -13.28 4.03 -20.01
C ARG A 590 -13.87 5.38 -19.60
N VAL A 591 -14.35 5.50 -18.37
CA VAL A 591 -14.78 6.77 -17.79
C VAL A 591 -13.54 7.51 -17.27
N PRO A 592 -13.22 8.73 -17.73
CA PRO A 592 -12.01 9.45 -17.33
C PRO A 592 -12.20 10.14 -15.97
N LEU A 593 -12.53 9.33 -14.95
CA LEU A 593 -12.49 9.71 -13.55
C LEU A 593 -11.13 9.39 -12.96
N TRP A 594 -10.64 10.26 -12.09
CA TRP A 594 -9.34 10.10 -11.47
C TRP A 594 -9.50 9.97 -9.96
N ILE A 595 -8.84 8.96 -9.37
CA ILE A 595 -8.69 8.82 -7.91
C ILE A 595 -7.32 8.20 -7.61
N LYS A 596 -6.84 8.42 -6.39
CA LYS A 596 -5.52 7.96 -5.93
C LYS A 596 -5.63 7.11 -4.66
N PRO A 597 -6.02 5.83 -4.76
CA PRO A 597 -5.99 4.92 -3.61
C PRO A 597 -4.54 4.75 -3.12
N TYR A 598 -4.26 5.21 -1.90
CA TYR A 598 -2.95 5.08 -1.25
C TYR A 598 -2.92 3.85 -0.33
N LYS A 599 -1.79 3.12 -0.28
CA LYS A 599 -1.75 1.83 0.41
C LYS A 599 -1.85 1.95 1.93
N ILE A 600 -2.64 1.05 2.51
CA ILE A 600 -2.86 0.91 3.95
C ILE A 600 -2.26 -0.41 4.43
N LEU A 601 -1.49 -0.37 5.52
CA LEU A 601 -0.99 -1.54 6.22
C LEU A 601 -1.56 -1.57 7.64
N VAL A 602 -2.49 -2.48 7.90
CA VAL A 602 -3.02 -2.74 9.24
C VAL A 602 -2.03 -3.61 10.01
N ILE A 603 -1.57 -3.14 11.18
CA ILE A 603 -0.59 -3.85 12.02
C ILE A 603 -1.26 -4.44 13.28
N SER A 604 -2.25 -3.73 13.82
CA SER A 604 -3.15 -4.16 14.89
C SER A 604 -4.48 -3.42 14.76
N ALA A 605 -5.44 -3.71 15.66
CA ALA A 605 -6.67 -2.91 15.77
C ALA A 605 -6.45 -1.49 16.34
N ASP A 606 -5.22 -1.16 16.80
CA ASP A 606 -4.83 0.16 17.32
C ASP A 606 -3.62 0.77 16.59
N SER A 607 -3.14 0.19 15.49
CA SER A 607 -1.98 0.74 14.77
C SER A 607 -1.85 0.29 13.33
N GLY A 608 -1.18 1.11 12.53
CA GLY A 608 -0.87 0.79 11.15
C GLY A 608 0.07 1.79 10.49
N MET A 609 0.29 1.59 9.20
CA MET A 609 1.10 2.45 8.35
C MET A 609 0.32 2.85 7.10
N ILE A 610 0.60 4.05 6.59
CA ILE A 610 -0.02 4.60 5.39
C ILE A 610 1.10 5.04 4.43
N GLU A 611 1.01 4.68 3.16
CA GLU A 611 1.84 5.23 2.09
C GLU A 611 1.41 6.69 1.84
N PRO A 612 2.26 7.70 2.10
CA PRO A 612 1.90 9.10 1.90
C PRO A 612 1.82 9.42 0.41
N VAL A 613 0.86 10.27 0.06
CA VAL A 613 0.81 10.92 -1.24
C VAL A 613 1.95 11.93 -1.33
N VAL A 614 2.83 11.77 -2.31
CA VAL A 614 3.95 12.69 -2.57
C VAL A 614 3.51 13.86 -3.45
N ASN A 615 4.23 14.99 -3.39
CA ASN A 615 3.96 16.21 -4.17
C ASN A 615 2.53 16.77 -3.99
N ALA A 616 1.93 16.57 -2.81
CA ALA A 616 0.58 17.02 -2.50
C ALA A 616 0.50 17.67 -1.11
N VAL A 617 -0.31 18.72 -0.99
CA VAL A 617 -0.50 19.53 0.21
C VAL A 617 -1.99 19.71 0.49
N SER A 618 -2.40 19.83 1.75
CA SER A 618 -3.82 20.08 2.07
C SER A 618 -4.28 21.43 1.53
N ILE A 619 -5.55 21.52 1.07
CA ILE A 619 -6.14 22.80 0.61
C ILE A 619 -6.08 23.85 1.73
N HIS A 620 -6.24 23.43 2.98
CA HIS A 620 -6.02 24.28 4.16
C HIS A 620 -4.63 24.95 4.12
N GLN A 621 -3.59 24.15 3.88
CA GLN A 621 -2.21 24.62 3.88
C GLN A 621 -1.89 25.48 2.65
N VAL A 622 -2.48 25.15 1.49
CA VAL A 622 -2.45 26.02 0.30
C VAL A 622 -2.96 27.42 0.67
N LYS A 623 -4.19 27.52 1.19
CA LYS A 623 -4.80 28.79 1.60
C LYS A 623 -3.99 29.50 2.69
N LYS A 624 -3.47 28.76 3.69
CA LYS A 624 -2.63 29.32 4.77
C LYS A 624 -1.35 29.97 4.24
N GLN A 625 -0.68 29.35 3.28
CA GLN A 625 0.65 29.78 2.83
C GLN A 625 0.62 30.69 1.60
N SER A 626 -0.37 30.58 0.71
CA SER A 626 -0.55 31.51 -0.41
C SER A 626 -1.30 32.79 0.00
N GLN A 627 -2.23 32.70 0.96
CA GLN A 627 -3.23 33.74 1.27
C GLN A 627 -4.10 34.13 0.06
N LEU A 628 -4.27 33.20 -0.89
CA LEU A 628 -5.08 33.37 -2.11
C LEU A 628 -6.36 32.52 -2.06
N SER A 629 -7.31 32.84 -2.94
CA SER A 629 -8.40 31.91 -3.28
C SER A 629 -7.83 30.69 -4.01
N LEU A 630 -8.62 29.60 -4.09
CA LEU A 630 -8.17 28.40 -4.80
C LEU A 630 -7.99 28.65 -6.30
N LEU A 631 -8.85 29.47 -6.91
CA LEU A 631 -8.73 29.87 -8.32
C LEU A 631 -7.48 30.75 -8.55
N ASP A 632 -7.24 31.73 -7.69
CA ASP A 632 -6.04 32.58 -7.79
C ASP A 632 -4.75 31.76 -7.60
N TYR A 633 -4.77 30.73 -6.75
CA TYR A 633 -3.65 29.80 -6.62
C TYR A 633 -3.41 28.97 -7.90
N PHE A 634 -4.48 28.48 -8.54
CA PHE A 634 -4.38 27.81 -9.85
C PHE A 634 -3.81 28.76 -10.93
N LEU A 635 -4.24 30.01 -10.95
CA LEU A 635 -3.73 31.02 -11.88
C LEU A 635 -2.26 31.38 -11.62
N GLN A 636 -1.82 31.35 -10.35
CA GLN A 636 -0.42 31.58 -9.96
C GLN A 636 0.49 30.40 -10.33
N GLU A 637 0.09 29.17 -10.01
CA GLU A 637 0.95 27.97 -10.14
C GLU A 637 0.91 27.38 -11.58
N HIS A 638 -0.20 27.54 -12.31
CA HIS A 638 -0.38 26.98 -13.67
C HIS A 638 -0.54 28.04 -14.78
N GLY A 639 -0.55 29.33 -14.46
CA GLY A 639 -0.67 30.43 -15.41
C GLY A 639 -2.11 30.85 -15.71
N SER A 640 -2.28 31.78 -16.65
CA SER A 640 -3.59 32.37 -16.96
C SER A 640 -4.58 31.38 -17.58
N TYR A 641 -5.87 31.75 -17.59
CA TYR A 641 -6.99 30.96 -18.14
C TYR A 641 -6.79 30.34 -19.55
N THR A 642 -5.84 30.84 -20.33
CA THR A 642 -5.55 30.38 -21.70
C THR A 642 -4.28 29.53 -21.82
N THR A 643 -3.54 29.30 -20.74
CA THR A 643 -2.36 28.42 -20.77
C THR A 643 -2.78 26.95 -20.81
N GLU A 644 -2.02 26.12 -21.55
CA GLU A 644 -2.22 24.68 -21.57
C GLU A 644 -2.08 24.06 -20.17
N ALA A 645 -1.17 24.60 -19.34
CA ALA A 645 -0.97 24.19 -17.97
C ALA A 645 -2.22 24.45 -17.10
N PHE A 646 -2.84 25.64 -17.16
CA PHE A 646 -4.08 25.92 -16.45
C PHE A 646 -5.22 25.01 -16.92
N LEU A 647 -5.42 24.88 -18.24
CA LEU A 647 -6.48 24.05 -18.81
C LEU A 647 -6.32 22.57 -18.46
N SER A 648 -5.07 22.08 -18.41
CA SER A 648 -4.76 20.70 -17.98
C SER A 648 -5.02 20.52 -16.48
N ALA A 649 -4.55 21.44 -15.64
CA ALA A 649 -4.77 21.39 -14.20
C ALA A 649 -6.26 21.50 -13.83
N GLN A 650 -7.01 22.38 -14.51
CA GLN A 650 -8.47 22.50 -14.35
C GLN A 650 -9.20 21.21 -14.74
N ARG A 651 -8.82 20.57 -15.85
CA ARG A 651 -9.38 19.26 -16.25
C ARG A 651 -9.06 18.18 -15.22
N ASN A 652 -7.83 18.13 -14.73
CA ASN A 652 -7.38 17.20 -13.68
C ASN A 652 -8.15 17.42 -12.36
N PHE A 653 -8.40 18.68 -11.98
CA PHE A 653 -9.26 19.06 -10.85
C PHE A 653 -10.69 18.57 -11.03
N VAL A 654 -11.29 18.77 -12.21
CA VAL A 654 -12.65 18.29 -12.52
C VAL A 654 -12.76 16.77 -12.45
N GLN A 655 -11.83 16.05 -13.09
CA GLN A 655 -11.84 14.58 -13.16
C GLN A 655 -11.62 13.93 -11.79
N SER A 656 -10.72 14.52 -10.98
CA SER A 656 -10.49 14.07 -9.60
C SER A 656 -11.65 14.43 -8.67
N CYS A 657 -12.23 15.62 -8.82
CA CYS A 657 -13.38 16.04 -8.03
C CYS A 657 -14.60 15.15 -8.29
N ALA A 658 -14.96 14.87 -9.55
CA ALA A 658 -16.05 13.96 -9.87
C ALA A 658 -15.81 12.54 -9.30
N GLY A 659 -14.58 12.03 -9.38
CA GLY A 659 -14.20 10.71 -8.87
C GLY A 659 -14.35 10.61 -7.35
N TYR A 660 -13.80 11.57 -6.60
CA TYR A 660 -13.93 11.61 -5.15
C TYR A 660 -15.35 11.98 -4.67
N CYS A 661 -16.15 12.73 -5.44
CA CYS A 661 -17.56 12.97 -5.12
C CYS A 661 -18.37 11.67 -5.16
N LEU A 662 -18.22 10.86 -6.20
CA LEU A 662 -18.85 9.53 -6.28
C LEU A 662 -18.33 8.57 -5.21
N GLY A 663 -17.01 8.56 -4.96
CA GLY A 663 -16.40 7.77 -3.89
C GLY A 663 -16.98 8.13 -2.51
N CYS A 664 -17.08 9.43 -2.20
CA CYS A 664 -17.67 9.92 -0.95
C CYS A 664 -19.15 9.58 -0.82
N TYR A 665 -19.93 9.75 -1.90
CA TYR A 665 -21.35 9.40 -1.93
C TYR A 665 -21.60 7.91 -1.69
N LEU A 666 -20.92 7.03 -2.43
CA LEU A 666 -21.09 5.58 -2.35
C LEU A 666 -20.63 5.02 -1.00
N LEU A 667 -19.47 5.46 -0.50
CA LEU A 667 -18.97 5.04 0.82
C LEU A 667 -19.63 5.80 1.99
N GLN A 668 -20.44 6.83 1.77
CA GLN A 668 -20.91 7.76 2.81
C GLN A 668 -19.78 8.27 3.70
N VAL A 669 -18.71 8.77 3.07
CA VAL A 669 -17.55 9.34 3.77
C VAL A 669 -17.96 10.61 4.50
N LYS A 670 -17.56 10.73 5.76
CA LYS A 670 -17.80 11.89 6.62
C LYS A 670 -16.49 12.61 6.98
N ASP A 671 -16.59 13.70 7.74
CA ASP A 671 -15.44 14.51 8.18
C ASP A 671 -14.65 15.08 6.99
N ARG A 672 -15.35 15.70 6.04
CA ARG A 672 -14.73 16.28 4.82
C ARG A 672 -14.46 17.77 5.00
N HIS A 673 -13.23 18.11 5.37
CA HIS A 673 -12.75 19.49 5.52
C HIS A 673 -11.46 19.74 4.73
N ASN A 674 -11.03 21.01 4.61
CA ASN A 674 -9.88 21.41 3.78
C ASN A 674 -8.52 20.80 4.21
N GLY A 675 -8.40 20.36 5.47
CA GLY A 675 -7.27 19.55 5.94
C GLY A 675 -7.24 18.08 5.44
N ASN A 676 -8.39 17.50 5.07
CA ASN A 676 -8.54 16.11 4.60
C ASN A 676 -8.67 16.01 3.08
N ILE A 677 -8.53 17.13 2.36
CA ILE A 677 -8.49 17.21 0.90
C ILE A 677 -7.14 17.80 0.53
N LEU A 678 -6.32 17.01 -0.15
CA LEU A 678 -5.03 17.41 -0.70
C LEU A 678 -5.22 17.91 -2.13
N LEU A 679 -4.31 18.77 -2.57
CA LEU A 679 -4.11 19.21 -3.94
C LEU A 679 -2.69 18.79 -4.34
N ASP A 680 -2.54 18.09 -5.46
CA ASP A 680 -1.22 17.75 -6.03
C ASP A 680 -0.71 18.82 -7.02
N ALA A 681 0.56 18.71 -7.40
CA ALA A 681 1.21 19.62 -8.34
C ALA A 681 0.66 19.54 -9.79
N GLU A 682 -0.23 18.59 -10.09
CA GLU A 682 -0.88 18.42 -11.40
C GLU A 682 -2.33 18.95 -11.40
N GLY A 683 -2.81 19.47 -10.26
CA GLY A 683 -4.17 20.01 -10.09
C GLY A 683 -5.21 19.02 -9.59
N HIS A 684 -4.87 17.76 -9.30
CA HIS A 684 -5.85 16.80 -8.79
C HIS A 684 -6.15 17.02 -7.30
N ILE A 685 -7.43 16.87 -6.91
CA ILE A 685 -7.79 16.71 -5.50
C ILE A 685 -7.62 15.25 -5.05
N ILE A 686 -7.17 15.06 -3.81
CA ILE A 686 -6.93 13.74 -3.22
C ILE A 686 -7.52 13.73 -1.81
N HIS A 687 -8.63 13.00 -1.60
CA HIS A 687 -9.21 12.86 -0.26
C HIS A 687 -8.38 11.88 0.57
N ILE A 688 -8.14 12.21 1.84
CA ILE A 688 -7.44 11.36 2.81
C ILE A 688 -8.27 11.14 4.08
N ASP A 689 -7.83 10.25 4.95
CA ASP A 689 -8.39 9.98 6.29
C ASP A 689 -9.86 9.51 6.22
N PHE A 690 -10.06 8.32 5.66
CA PHE A 690 -11.35 7.62 5.56
C PHE A 690 -11.76 6.90 6.87
N GLY A 691 -11.42 7.48 8.03
CA GLY A 691 -11.76 6.93 9.35
C GLY A 691 -13.26 6.94 9.70
N PHE A 692 -14.07 7.73 8.97
CA PHE A 692 -15.52 7.79 9.11
C PHE A 692 -16.21 7.51 7.78
N ILE A 693 -16.74 6.29 7.63
CA ILE A 693 -17.45 5.79 6.44
C ILE A 693 -18.72 5.01 6.81
N LEU A 694 -19.60 4.84 5.84
CA LEU A 694 -20.83 4.03 5.85
C LEU A 694 -21.81 4.45 6.95
N SER A 695 -21.82 3.75 8.08
CA SER A 695 -22.68 4.05 9.23
C SER A 695 -21.96 4.79 10.36
N SER A 696 -20.63 4.99 10.27
CA SER A 696 -19.87 5.74 11.28
C SER A 696 -19.94 7.24 11.02
N SER A 697 -20.00 8.02 12.11
CA SER A 697 -20.07 9.48 12.07
C SER A 697 -19.25 10.07 13.23
N PRO A 698 -18.49 11.15 13.02
CA PRO A 698 -17.70 11.76 14.08
C PRO A 698 -18.60 12.20 15.25
N ARG A 699 -18.34 11.64 16.43
CA ARG A 699 -19.02 11.96 17.72
C ARG A 699 -20.55 11.81 17.71
N ASN A 700 -21.13 11.00 16.82
CA ASN A 700 -22.59 10.92 16.59
C ASN A 700 -23.25 12.27 16.22
N LEU A 701 -22.45 13.24 15.80
CA LEU A 701 -22.93 14.55 15.36
C LEU A 701 -23.41 14.40 13.91
N GLY A 702 -24.70 14.12 13.75
CA GLY A 702 -25.38 14.00 12.45
C GLY A 702 -25.50 15.31 11.67
N PHE A 703 -24.54 16.23 11.81
CA PHE A 703 -24.52 17.53 11.13
C PHE A 703 -24.24 17.40 9.62
N GLU A 704 -23.48 16.40 9.17
CA GLU A 704 -23.07 16.30 7.77
C GLU A 704 -24.11 15.58 6.90
N THR A 705 -25.16 16.32 6.55
CA THR A 705 -26.28 15.87 5.70
C THR A 705 -25.92 15.70 4.22
N SER A 706 -24.90 16.41 3.74
CA SER A 706 -24.47 16.36 2.33
C SER A 706 -23.66 15.10 2.02
N ALA A 707 -23.78 14.63 0.77
CA ALA A 707 -23.12 13.43 0.28
C ALA A 707 -21.60 13.59 0.07
N PHE A 708 -21.18 14.81 -0.28
CA PHE A 708 -19.79 15.20 -0.51
C PHE A 708 -19.64 16.71 -0.33
N LYS A 709 -18.40 17.21 -0.34
CA LYS A 709 -18.08 18.63 -0.22
C LYS A 709 -17.90 19.24 -1.61
N LEU A 710 -18.75 20.22 -1.95
CA LEU A 710 -18.60 21.06 -3.14
C LEU A 710 -18.79 22.52 -2.72
N THR A 711 -17.69 23.27 -2.63
CA THR A 711 -17.69 24.68 -2.21
C THR A 711 -17.76 25.61 -3.41
N THR A 712 -18.14 26.88 -3.19
CA THR A 712 -18.07 27.91 -4.22
C THR A 712 -16.66 28.02 -4.81
N GLU A 713 -15.61 27.96 -3.97
CA GLU A 713 -14.22 27.96 -4.43
C GLU A 713 -13.89 26.82 -5.42
N PHE A 714 -14.52 25.64 -5.29
CA PHE A 714 -14.34 24.54 -6.24
C PHE A 714 -15.08 24.83 -7.55
N VAL A 715 -16.30 25.38 -7.48
CA VAL A 715 -17.09 25.79 -8.64
C VAL A 715 -16.38 26.90 -9.42
N ASP A 716 -15.74 27.84 -8.74
CA ASP A 716 -14.96 28.93 -9.35
C ASP A 716 -13.76 28.37 -10.13
N VAL A 717 -13.04 27.37 -9.59
CA VAL A 717 -11.98 26.64 -10.33
C VAL A 717 -12.56 25.90 -11.54
N MET A 718 -13.78 25.37 -11.47
CA MET A 718 -14.47 24.74 -12.60
C MET A 718 -15.08 25.73 -13.62
N GLY A 719 -14.85 27.05 -13.47
CA GLY A 719 -15.34 28.06 -14.41
C GLY A 719 -16.78 28.53 -14.18
N GLY A 720 -17.35 28.30 -12.98
CA GLY A 720 -18.69 28.75 -12.61
C GLY A 720 -19.80 27.73 -12.91
N LEU A 721 -21.01 28.02 -12.42
CA LEU A 721 -22.18 27.11 -12.51
C LEU A 721 -22.62 26.81 -13.95
N ASP A 722 -22.47 27.78 -14.85
CA ASP A 722 -22.80 27.66 -16.27
C ASP A 722 -21.57 27.31 -17.12
N GLY A 723 -20.42 27.04 -16.50
CA GLY A 723 -19.15 26.76 -17.18
C GLY A 723 -19.12 25.37 -17.83
N ASP A 724 -18.45 25.27 -18.99
CA ASP A 724 -18.30 24.01 -19.74
C ASP A 724 -17.70 22.90 -18.88
N MET A 725 -16.70 23.24 -18.04
CA MET A 725 -16.03 22.31 -17.14
C MET A 725 -16.91 21.87 -15.96
N PHE A 726 -17.87 22.69 -15.51
CA PHE A 726 -18.85 22.30 -14.51
C PHE A 726 -19.93 21.37 -15.10
N ASN A 727 -20.36 21.63 -16.34
CA ASN A 727 -21.24 20.69 -17.06
C ASN A 727 -20.52 19.35 -17.37
N TYR A 728 -19.24 19.40 -17.70
CA TYR A 728 -18.37 18.21 -17.84
C TYR A 728 -18.24 17.44 -16.52
N TYR A 729 -18.03 18.13 -15.38
CA TYR A 729 -18.07 17.53 -14.04
C TYR A 729 -19.36 16.74 -13.77
N LYS A 730 -20.53 17.34 -14.06
CA LYS A 730 -21.83 16.65 -13.90
C LYS A 730 -21.97 15.43 -14.82
N MET A 731 -21.53 15.55 -16.08
CA MET A 731 -21.52 14.43 -17.02
C MET A 731 -20.61 13.28 -16.54
N LEU A 732 -19.42 13.59 -16.01
CA LEU A 732 -18.50 12.60 -15.44
C LEU A 732 -19.09 11.89 -14.22
N MET A 733 -19.79 12.61 -13.34
CA MET A 733 -20.51 11.99 -12.22
C MET A 733 -21.58 11.01 -12.71
N LEU A 734 -22.35 11.36 -13.74
CA LEU A 734 -23.37 10.48 -14.32
C LEU A 734 -22.73 9.22 -14.94
N GLN A 735 -21.71 9.39 -15.79
CA GLN A 735 -21.00 8.27 -16.42
C GLN A 735 -20.35 7.34 -15.39
N GLY A 736 -19.70 7.91 -14.37
CA GLY A 736 -19.08 7.14 -13.29
C GLY A 736 -20.07 6.39 -12.41
N LEU A 737 -21.26 6.94 -12.18
CA LEU A 737 -22.34 6.29 -11.45
C LEU A 737 -22.97 5.14 -12.26
N ILE A 738 -23.17 5.33 -13.58
CA ILE A 738 -23.61 4.26 -14.49
C ILE A 738 -22.56 3.12 -14.53
N ALA A 739 -21.28 3.46 -14.65
CA ALA A 739 -20.19 2.48 -14.59
C ALA A 739 -20.18 1.71 -13.25
N ALA A 740 -20.32 2.42 -12.12
CA ALA A 740 -20.40 1.80 -10.80
C ALA A 740 -21.61 0.85 -10.66
N ARG A 741 -22.77 1.19 -11.25
CA ARG A 741 -23.97 0.32 -11.28
C ARG A 741 -23.74 -1.00 -12.01
N LYS A 742 -23.10 -0.98 -13.19
CA LYS A 742 -22.80 -2.20 -13.97
C LYS A 742 -21.98 -3.22 -13.17
N HIS A 743 -21.17 -2.76 -12.23
CA HIS A 743 -20.26 -3.57 -11.42
C HIS A 743 -20.58 -3.52 -9.91
N MET A 744 -21.83 -3.20 -9.55
CA MET A 744 -22.28 -3.01 -8.15
C MET A 744 -21.84 -4.17 -7.25
N ASP A 745 -22.06 -5.41 -7.68
CA ASP A 745 -21.82 -6.60 -6.87
C ASP A 745 -20.34 -6.73 -6.45
N LYS A 746 -19.39 -6.33 -7.30
CA LYS A 746 -17.95 -6.36 -6.95
C LYS A 746 -17.61 -5.38 -5.83
N VAL A 747 -18.25 -4.21 -5.82
CA VAL A 747 -18.06 -3.19 -4.76
C VAL A 747 -18.76 -3.61 -3.47
N VAL A 748 -20.00 -4.10 -3.58
CA VAL A 748 -20.81 -4.50 -2.42
C VAL A 748 -20.23 -5.72 -1.72
N GLN A 749 -19.74 -6.71 -2.48
CA GLN A 749 -19.06 -7.90 -1.96
C GLN A 749 -17.93 -7.56 -0.97
N ILE A 750 -17.08 -6.59 -1.30
CA ILE A 750 -15.95 -6.17 -0.47
C ILE A 750 -16.43 -5.75 0.92
N VAL A 751 -17.55 -5.01 0.99
CA VAL A 751 -18.14 -4.49 2.23
C VAL A 751 -18.95 -5.57 2.97
N GLU A 752 -19.72 -6.38 2.25
CA GLU A 752 -20.59 -7.45 2.78
C GLU A 752 -19.77 -8.55 3.49
N ILE A 753 -18.64 -8.97 2.89
CA ILE A 753 -17.77 -9.97 3.51
C ILE A 753 -17.04 -9.40 4.73
N MET A 754 -16.61 -8.13 4.69
CA MET A 754 -15.92 -7.49 5.81
C MET A 754 -16.85 -7.13 6.98
N GLN A 755 -18.16 -7.08 6.76
CA GLN A 755 -19.12 -6.93 7.85
C GLN A 755 -19.18 -8.18 8.76
N GLN A 756 -18.91 -9.37 8.21
CA GLN A 756 -19.10 -10.63 8.93
C GLN A 756 -18.25 -10.70 10.20
N GLY A 757 -18.91 -10.69 11.36
CA GLY A 757 -18.28 -10.76 12.69
C GLY A 757 -17.56 -9.49 13.16
N SER A 758 -17.57 -8.42 12.37
CA SER A 758 -16.80 -7.20 12.63
C SER A 758 -17.43 -6.32 13.72
N GLN A 759 -16.57 -5.69 14.54
CA GLN A 759 -16.95 -4.65 15.51
C GLN A 759 -16.62 -3.23 15.04
N LEU A 760 -16.32 -3.03 13.75
CA LEU A 760 -15.97 -1.69 13.24
C LEU A 760 -17.19 -0.74 13.27
N PRO A 761 -17.03 0.52 13.74
CA PRO A 761 -18.10 1.52 13.80
C PRO A 761 -18.85 1.78 12.49
N CYS A 762 -18.25 1.48 11.33
CA CYS A 762 -18.89 1.62 10.02
C CYS A 762 -20.03 0.61 9.77
N PHE A 763 -20.11 -0.48 10.54
CA PHE A 763 -21.14 -1.51 10.42
C PHE A 763 -22.19 -1.37 11.52
N HIS A 764 -23.39 -0.94 11.15
CA HIS A 764 -24.54 -0.83 12.05
C HIS A 764 -25.67 -1.76 11.58
N GLY A 765 -25.54 -3.04 11.90
CA GLY A 765 -26.51 -4.09 11.54
C GLY A 765 -26.68 -4.27 10.02
N SER A 766 -27.75 -4.97 9.61
CA SER A 766 -28.04 -5.25 8.19
C SER A 766 -28.33 -4.00 7.35
N SER A 767 -28.64 -2.85 7.98
CA SER A 767 -28.86 -1.59 7.28
C SER A 767 -27.65 -1.11 6.49
N THR A 768 -26.41 -1.39 6.91
CA THR A 768 -25.22 -0.87 6.20
C THR A 768 -25.16 -1.33 4.74
N ILE A 769 -25.38 -2.62 4.48
CA ILE A 769 -25.36 -3.19 3.12
C ILE A 769 -26.61 -2.84 2.34
N ARG A 770 -27.79 -2.84 2.98
CA ARG A 770 -29.04 -2.42 2.31
C ARG A 770 -28.94 -0.98 1.82
N ASN A 771 -28.53 -0.07 2.70
CA ASN A 771 -28.36 1.35 2.36
C ASN A 771 -27.24 1.55 1.32
N LEU A 772 -26.20 0.69 1.29
CA LEU A 772 -25.19 0.71 0.23
C LEU A 772 -25.79 0.32 -1.13
N LYS A 773 -26.53 -0.81 -1.20
CA LYS A 773 -27.24 -1.25 -2.43
C LYS A 773 -28.25 -0.19 -2.91
N GLU A 774 -28.96 0.47 -2.00
CA GLU A 774 -29.88 1.58 -2.31
C GLU A 774 -29.17 2.75 -3.02
N ARG A 775 -27.93 3.12 -2.63
CA ARG A 775 -27.14 4.20 -3.26
C ARG A 775 -26.64 3.90 -4.67
N PHE A 776 -26.71 2.65 -5.14
CA PHE A 776 -26.49 2.35 -6.56
C PHE A 776 -27.74 2.62 -7.40
N HIS A 777 -28.91 2.81 -6.79
CA HIS A 777 -30.16 3.15 -7.50
C HIS A 777 -30.46 2.23 -8.70
N MET A 778 -30.29 0.91 -8.51
CA MET A 778 -30.42 -0.09 -9.59
C MET A 778 -31.77 -0.07 -10.30
N SER A 779 -32.83 0.40 -9.64
CA SER A 779 -34.18 0.56 -10.20
C SER A 779 -34.41 1.85 -11.00
N MET A 780 -33.45 2.77 -11.08
CA MET A 780 -33.58 4.04 -11.81
C MET A 780 -33.12 3.92 -13.27
N THR A 781 -33.78 4.63 -14.18
CA THR A 781 -33.30 4.83 -15.56
C THR A 781 -32.12 5.80 -15.62
N GLU A 782 -31.45 5.94 -16.76
CA GLU A 782 -30.34 6.88 -16.90
C GLU A 782 -30.79 8.34 -16.82
N GLU A 783 -32.00 8.67 -17.30
CA GLU A 783 -32.60 10.00 -17.16
C GLU A 783 -32.91 10.32 -15.69
N GLN A 784 -33.36 9.33 -14.92
CA GLN A 784 -33.56 9.48 -13.48
C GLN A 784 -32.24 9.62 -12.72
N LEU A 785 -31.16 8.95 -13.16
CA LEU A 785 -29.83 9.19 -12.61
C LEU A 785 -29.30 10.59 -12.94
N GLN A 786 -29.57 11.11 -14.14
CA GLN A 786 -29.18 12.48 -14.49
C GLN A 786 -29.84 13.49 -13.54
N LEU A 787 -31.15 13.33 -13.28
CA LEU A 787 -31.86 14.13 -12.28
C LEU A 787 -31.31 13.96 -10.86
N LEU A 788 -30.91 12.74 -10.48
CA LEU A 788 -30.25 12.48 -9.19
C LEU A 788 -28.90 13.20 -9.08
N VAL A 789 -28.09 13.21 -10.14
CA VAL A 789 -26.79 13.92 -10.17
C VAL A 789 -27.00 15.42 -10.03
N GLU A 790 -27.94 16.02 -10.76
CA GLU A 790 -28.29 17.45 -10.58
C GLU A 790 -28.72 17.74 -9.13
N GLN A 791 -29.60 16.91 -8.54
CA GLN A 791 -30.02 17.05 -7.14
C GLN A 791 -28.88 16.92 -6.13
N MET A 792 -27.94 15.99 -6.35
CA MET A 792 -26.76 15.81 -5.49
C MET A 792 -25.81 17.01 -5.55
N VAL A 793 -25.63 17.60 -6.73
CA VAL A 793 -24.78 18.78 -6.94
C VAL A 793 -25.42 20.02 -6.32
N ASP A 794 -26.70 20.28 -6.60
CA ASP A 794 -27.47 21.38 -5.99
C ASP A 794 -27.50 21.29 -4.46
N GLY A 795 -27.74 20.09 -3.92
CA GLY A 795 -27.77 19.83 -2.48
C GLY A 795 -26.41 20.06 -1.79
N SER A 796 -25.32 19.67 -2.44
CA SER A 796 -23.96 19.87 -1.91
C SER A 796 -23.55 21.35 -1.89
N MET A 797 -23.90 22.13 -2.92
CA MET A 797 -23.59 23.57 -2.97
C MET A 797 -24.38 24.40 -1.95
N ARG A 798 -25.66 24.04 -1.71
CA ARG A 798 -26.54 24.74 -0.77
C ARG A 798 -26.35 24.31 0.68
N SER A 799 -25.37 23.44 0.95
CA SER A 799 -25.08 22.89 2.28
C SER A 799 -24.62 23.95 3.29
N ILE A 800 -25.58 24.46 4.08
CA ILE A 800 -25.29 25.24 5.29
C ILE A 800 -24.46 24.39 6.26
N THR A 801 -24.73 23.08 6.33
CA THR A 801 -24.03 22.14 7.20
C THR A 801 -22.55 22.01 6.90
N THR A 802 -22.14 22.04 5.63
CA THR A 802 -20.71 22.04 5.25
C THR A 802 -20.03 23.34 5.71
N LYS A 803 -20.67 24.50 5.55
CA LYS A 803 -20.14 25.78 6.04
C LYS A 803 -20.02 25.83 7.56
N LEU A 804 -21.02 25.28 8.28
CA LEU A 804 -20.96 25.13 9.74
C LEU A 804 -19.85 24.16 10.18
N TYR A 805 -19.63 23.08 9.43
CA TYR A 805 -18.60 22.10 9.74
C TYR A 805 -17.18 22.64 9.50
N ASP A 806 -16.97 23.35 8.39
CA ASP A 806 -15.73 24.09 8.15
C ASP A 806 -15.50 25.14 9.24
N GLY A 807 -16.54 25.88 9.66
CA GLY A 807 -16.47 26.81 10.79
C GLY A 807 -16.11 26.12 12.12
N PHE A 808 -16.63 24.92 12.38
CA PHE A 808 -16.27 24.11 13.55
C PHE A 808 -14.82 23.62 13.47
N GLN A 809 -14.36 23.17 12.31
CA GLN A 809 -12.98 22.74 12.08
C GLN A 809 -11.98 23.90 12.14
N TYR A 810 -12.37 25.09 11.70
CA TYR A 810 -11.63 26.34 11.92
C TYR A 810 -11.50 26.66 13.41
N LEU A 811 -12.62 26.68 14.15
CA LEU A 811 -12.63 27.02 15.58
C LEU A 811 -11.92 25.98 16.48
N THR A 812 -11.92 24.70 16.11
CA THR A 812 -11.38 23.62 16.96
C THR A 812 -9.99 23.13 16.56
N ASN A 813 -9.66 23.17 15.26
CA ASN A 813 -8.39 22.65 14.73
C ASN A 813 -7.61 23.70 13.90
N GLY A 814 -8.12 24.92 13.73
CA GLY A 814 -7.47 25.99 12.94
C GLY A 814 -7.63 25.87 11.42
N ILE A 815 -8.49 24.99 10.94
CA ILE A 815 -8.60 24.61 9.52
C ILE A 815 -9.47 25.63 8.74
N MET A 816 -8.82 26.52 7.99
CA MET A 816 -9.40 27.40 6.95
C MET A 816 -9.91 26.68 5.70
#